data_AF-A0A1S9CKP6-F1
#
_entry.id   AF-A0A1S9CKP6-F1
#
_cell.length_a   1.000
_cell.length_b   1.000
_cell.length_c   1.000
_cell.angle_alpha   90.00
_cell.angle_beta   90.00
_cell.angle_gamma   90.00
#
_symmetry.space_group_name_H-M   'P 1'
#
loop_
_entity.id
_entity.type
_entity.pdbx_description
1 polymer ?
#
loop_
_entity_poly.entity_id
_entity_poly.type
_entity_poly.pdbx_seq_one_letter_code
_entity_poly.pdbx_strand_id
1 'polypeptide(L)'
;MSERANQGIYFYRINNYNTEINQFIEKYYDNARKMGVILEGKIPNPNDQNIDFYTEKMGPNFYLDNNFIDTSLRQWLPRLSLTQRCSVANSMYKTLERLQKSGKSLDMLKNTYIKFMCWLYYKFERIITQLGQDDVPKILYEGEISQYELLLLNILAGAGCDVVLLQYKGDTAYQRIDRDLIYSIGLKVDNAQPFPSDFSLKKIRENAQDAFKLERLYGTKPQISGCINQWITTQNRGLTDFITPYAERGSQANLFYNIIYKIRGVEDRITYLNELYQFYLEVRKSQKKLLIIEGGIETPDPDEINNIQRQNYGNIEQLIVHLSRNIQWTGSIELERLMNKAFVDVLIEESKKSELNLNKLLNKAIYLLCWLKRYQLQLFANWHMPQTALLILMGGCKSENEALFIKMLSNLPVDILILQPNLNNECCLNDEYIYNVKYENTLEVDKFPEENGHVHMGTTAYHAERDLDEMLYQDTGMYRNQQYGQANALNLKTMYEEIAILWEQETKFRPNFSTIDNKVNIPVVFAKVCGVKDGASAPYWKGVKSLVNDETFVIQNVPFISPETENPMKAYTHDFFKRGKVQFHSIKSHPQYPYSFLRDTMQDHILYKLQILIDSKIIKGTFETGVEHTIVATVFNLPKEIIRLLQQFDFTKKNPKLIYINTGENIISLQDTIFTAFLSLVGFDVLYLVPTGYQNIEQHFNKIIFDEHQIGQYMYDLSVPNLTTFTANSAFASLKEKGGKFLREVRKTWD
;
A
#
# COMPACT_ATOMS: atom_id res chain seq x y z
N MET A 1 33.16 25.62 32.21
CA MET A 1 34.28 25.07 33.02
C MET A 1 33.80 24.04 34.06
N SER A 2 32.55 24.15 34.51
CA SER A 2 31.89 23.33 35.54
C SER A 2 31.76 21.83 35.24
N GLU A 3 31.78 21.40 33.97
CA GLU A 3 31.63 19.98 33.59
C GLU A 3 32.96 19.23 33.40
N ARG A 4 34.11 19.88 33.62
CA ARG A 4 35.42 19.23 33.46
C ARG A 4 35.72 18.31 34.65
N ALA A 5 36.04 17.04 34.36
CA ALA A 5 36.44 16.08 35.40
C ALA A 5 37.74 16.48 36.12
N ASN A 6 38.66 17.19 35.45
CA ASN A 6 39.90 17.72 36.02
C ASN A 6 40.22 19.12 35.47
N GLN A 7 40.84 19.98 36.29
CA GLN A 7 41.45 21.21 35.81
C GLN A 7 42.80 20.90 35.16
N GLY A 8 42.85 20.82 33.83
CA GLY A 8 44.06 20.47 33.08
C GLY A 8 44.04 20.90 31.61
N ILE A 9 45.16 20.69 30.91
CA ILE A 9 45.31 20.95 29.47
C ILE A 9 44.73 19.76 28.69
N TYR A 10 43.77 20.03 27.80
CA TYR A 10 43.17 19.01 26.94
C TYR A 10 43.69 19.17 25.52
N PHE A 11 44.81 18.52 25.21
CA PHE A 11 45.36 18.46 23.85
C PHE A 11 45.51 16.99 23.44
N TYR A 12 44.61 16.51 22.60
CA TYR A 12 44.56 15.12 22.16
C TYR A 12 44.88 14.97 20.68
N ARG A 13 45.54 13.87 20.34
CA ARG A 13 45.73 13.44 18.95
C ARG A 13 45.00 12.12 18.71
N ILE A 14 44.25 12.10 17.61
CA ILE A 14 43.46 10.94 17.17
C ILE A 14 44.11 10.40 15.91
N ASN A 15 44.64 9.19 16.04
CA ASN A 15 45.38 8.51 14.97
C ASN A 15 44.57 7.39 14.30
N ASN A 16 43.49 6.97 14.94
CA ASN A 16 42.68 5.81 14.56
C ASN A 16 41.19 6.17 14.55
N TYR A 17 40.39 5.33 13.90
CA TYR A 17 38.98 5.50 13.62
C TYR A 17 38.17 4.30 14.11
N ASN A 18 37.00 4.57 14.65
CA ASN A 18 35.91 3.63 14.89
C ASN A 18 34.59 4.45 14.94
N THR A 19 33.45 3.81 15.12
CA THR A 19 32.15 4.49 15.15
C THR A 19 32.04 5.53 16.27
N GLU A 20 32.61 5.26 17.44
CA GLU A 20 32.60 6.18 18.59
C GLU A 20 33.43 7.44 18.32
N ILE A 21 34.61 7.27 17.72
CA ILE A 21 35.47 8.38 17.28
C ILE A 21 34.76 9.22 16.23
N ASN A 22 34.04 8.61 15.29
CA ASN A 22 33.27 9.39 14.30
C ASN A 22 32.22 10.28 14.98
N GLN A 23 31.40 9.71 15.87
CA GLN A 23 30.39 10.45 16.62
C GLN A 23 31.02 11.55 17.49
N PHE A 24 32.16 11.27 18.12
CA PHE A 24 32.92 12.27 18.86
C PHE A 24 33.39 13.41 17.96
N ILE A 25 33.97 13.11 16.79
CA ILE A 25 34.47 14.12 15.86
C ILE A 25 33.32 14.98 15.34
N GLU A 26 32.17 14.39 14.98
CA GLU A 26 30.97 15.14 14.56
C GLU A 26 30.51 16.11 15.65
N LYS A 27 30.37 15.65 16.89
CA LYS A 27 30.00 16.50 18.03
C LYS A 27 31.04 17.58 18.32
N TYR A 28 32.33 17.24 18.23
CA TYR A 28 33.43 18.18 18.47
C TYR A 28 33.52 19.23 17.35
N TYR A 29 33.28 18.83 16.10
CA TYR A 29 33.21 19.70 14.93
C TYR A 29 32.12 20.76 15.12
N ASP A 30 30.92 20.37 15.54
CA ASP A 30 29.83 21.31 15.79
C ASP A 30 30.14 22.33 16.89
N ASN A 31 30.79 21.89 17.97
CA ASN A 31 31.24 22.77 19.04
C ASN A 31 32.34 23.74 18.58
N ALA A 32 33.34 23.23 17.84
CA ALA A 32 34.41 24.03 17.27
C ALA A 32 33.89 25.05 16.24
N ARG A 33 32.86 24.69 15.46
CA ARG A 33 32.20 25.60 14.52
C ARG A 33 31.54 26.78 15.23
N LYS A 34 30.81 26.52 16.33
CA LYS A 34 30.08 27.56 17.09
C LYS A 34 31.05 28.48 17.83
N MET A 35 31.89 27.91 18.70
CA MET A 35 32.64 28.63 19.72
C MET A 35 34.17 28.50 19.60
N GLY A 36 34.66 27.91 18.52
CA GLY A 36 36.07 27.54 18.36
C GLY A 36 36.66 27.85 16.99
N VAL A 37 37.63 27.07 16.53
CA VAL A 37 38.19 27.16 15.17
C VAL A 37 38.47 25.76 14.63
N ILE A 38 38.17 25.61 13.34
CA ILE A 38 38.45 24.40 12.57
C ILE A 38 39.56 24.76 11.58
N LEU A 39 40.62 23.95 11.56
CA LEU A 39 41.82 24.15 10.74
C LEU A 39 41.91 23.01 9.73
N GLU A 40 41.39 23.25 8.53
CA GLU A 40 41.49 22.34 7.38
C GLU A 40 42.84 22.60 6.68
N GLY A 41 43.91 21.95 7.15
CA GLY A 41 45.28 22.13 6.64
C GLY A 41 46.13 23.15 7.40
N LYS A 42 47.35 23.41 6.88
CA LYS A 42 48.37 24.22 7.55
C LYS A 42 47.94 25.68 7.71
N ILE A 43 48.36 26.27 8.82
CA ILE A 43 48.30 27.69 9.09
C ILE A 43 49.34 28.39 8.19
N PRO A 44 48.92 29.28 7.27
CA PRO A 44 49.86 29.98 6.42
C PRO A 44 50.79 30.84 7.27
N ASN A 45 52.06 30.92 6.87
CA ASN A 45 53.00 31.83 7.51
C ASN A 45 52.52 33.28 7.31
N PRO A 46 52.76 34.19 8.27
CA PRO A 46 52.54 35.61 8.05
C PRO A 46 53.32 36.08 6.81
N ASN A 47 52.68 36.87 5.95
CA ASN A 47 53.34 37.49 4.80
C ASN A 47 54.11 38.76 5.25
N ASP A 48 54.88 39.34 4.33
CA ASP A 48 55.70 40.53 4.64
C ASP A 48 54.84 41.69 5.16
N GLN A 49 53.64 41.90 4.59
CA GLN A 49 52.69 42.92 5.05
C GLN A 49 52.27 42.74 6.52
N ASN A 50 52.02 41.49 6.95
CA ASN A 50 51.65 41.19 8.34
C ASN A 50 52.81 41.50 9.30
N ILE A 51 54.05 41.21 8.88
CA ILE A 51 55.27 41.42 9.67
C ILE A 51 55.59 42.91 9.75
N ASP A 52 55.46 43.63 8.64
CA ASP A 52 55.65 45.08 8.57
C ASP A 52 54.65 45.81 9.46
N PHE A 53 53.37 45.44 9.38
CA PHE A 53 52.32 46.00 10.23
C PHE A 53 52.58 45.72 11.72
N TYR A 54 53.00 44.49 12.06
CA TYR A 54 53.41 44.17 13.43
C TYR A 54 54.58 45.04 13.89
N THR A 55 55.62 45.18 13.06
CA THR A 55 56.84 45.92 13.39
C THR A 55 56.58 47.42 13.52
N GLU A 56 55.71 47.99 12.68
CA GLU A 56 55.26 49.38 12.76
C GLU A 56 54.55 49.67 14.10
N LYS A 57 53.71 48.74 14.55
CA LYS A 57 52.89 48.92 15.77
C LYS A 57 53.64 48.60 17.06
N MET A 58 54.52 47.60 17.04
CA MET A 58 55.16 47.05 18.24
C MET A 58 56.64 47.43 18.38
N GLY A 59 57.27 47.91 17.31
CA GLY A 59 58.69 48.20 17.26
C GLY A 59 59.58 46.96 17.15
N PRO A 60 60.91 47.15 17.06
CA PRO A 60 61.85 46.07 16.76
C PRO A 60 62.32 45.29 18.01
N ASN A 61 61.98 45.74 19.21
CA ASN A 61 62.53 45.17 20.44
C ASN A 61 61.82 43.86 20.83
N PHE A 62 62.58 42.91 21.35
CA PHE A 62 62.06 41.66 21.90
C PHE A 62 62.89 41.25 23.12
N TYR A 63 62.19 40.96 24.21
CA TYR A 63 62.79 40.42 25.43
C TYR A 63 62.03 39.17 25.83
N LEU A 64 62.75 38.10 26.16
CA LEU A 64 62.15 36.90 26.73
C LEU A 64 61.82 37.14 28.20
N ASP A 65 60.75 37.90 28.43
CA ASP A 65 60.26 38.28 29.74
C ASP A 65 58.72 38.26 29.73
N ASN A 66 58.12 37.76 30.80
CA ASN A 66 56.67 37.59 30.88
C ASN A 66 55.94 38.95 30.91
N ASN A 67 56.50 39.97 31.57
CA ASN A 67 55.90 41.31 31.61
C ASN A 67 56.00 41.99 30.24
N PHE A 68 57.10 41.78 29.51
CA PHE A 68 57.21 42.23 28.12
C PHE A 68 56.13 41.63 27.23
N ILE A 69 55.89 40.31 27.33
CA ILE A 69 54.85 39.62 26.54
C ILE A 69 53.44 40.10 26.95
N ASP A 70 53.14 40.23 28.24
CA ASP A 70 51.84 40.77 28.71
C ASP A 70 51.60 42.19 28.19
N THR A 71 52.59 43.07 28.33
CA THR A 71 52.50 44.46 27.86
C THR A 71 52.31 44.51 26.34
N SER A 72 53.03 43.67 25.61
CA SER A 72 52.91 43.58 24.16
C SER A 72 51.54 43.07 23.73
N LEU A 73 51.00 42.04 24.38
CA LEU A 73 49.65 41.53 24.12
C LEU A 73 48.57 42.58 24.45
N ARG A 74 48.77 43.41 25.47
CA ARG A 74 47.83 44.50 25.81
C ARG A 74 47.74 45.54 24.70
N GLN A 75 48.87 45.87 24.08
CA GLN A 75 48.94 46.82 22.97
C GLN A 75 48.44 46.21 21.66
N TRP A 76 48.82 44.95 21.37
CA TRP A 76 48.51 44.26 20.12
C TRP A 76 47.08 43.71 20.04
N LEU A 77 46.56 43.22 21.17
CA LEU A 77 45.22 42.62 21.31
C LEU A 77 44.47 43.30 22.47
N PRO A 78 44.06 44.57 22.31
CA PRO A 78 43.53 45.39 23.41
C PRO A 78 42.19 44.90 23.98
N ARG A 79 41.48 44.01 23.27
CA ARG A 79 40.21 43.42 23.69
C ARG A 79 40.35 42.31 24.74
N LEU A 80 41.56 41.82 24.99
CA LEU A 80 41.77 40.75 25.97
C LEU A 80 41.61 41.25 27.40
N SER A 81 40.84 40.51 28.20
CA SER A 81 40.77 40.76 29.64
C SER A 81 42.11 40.49 30.32
N LEU A 82 42.30 41.01 31.54
CA LEU A 82 43.53 40.77 32.31
C LEU A 82 43.81 39.27 32.46
N THR A 83 42.81 38.47 32.83
CA THR A 83 42.94 37.03 33.01
C THR A 83 43.33 36.31 31.72
N GLN A 84 42.69 36.65 30.60
CA GLN A 84 42.98 36.05 29.29
C GLN A 84 44.40 36.37 28.84
N ARG A 85 44.78 37.64 28.98
CA ARG A 85 46.11 38.12 28.61
C ARG A 85 47.21 37.46 29.44
N CYS A 86 47.03 37.38 30.76
CA CYS A 86 47.98 36.70 31.63
C CYS A 86 48.10 35.21 31.29
N SER A 87 46.99 34.52 31.00
CA SER A 87 47.03 33.10 30.59
C SER A 87 47.82 32.89 29.30
N VAL A 88 47.56 33.70 28.28
CA VAL A 88 48.28 33.63 27.00
C VAL A 88 49.75 34.01 27.16
N ALA A 89 50.05 35.09 27.89
CA ALA A 89 51.42 35.54 28.16
C ALA A 89 52.24 34.47 28.87
N ASN A 90 51.70 33.91 29.96
CA ASN A 90 52.36 32.86 30.74
C ASN A 90 52.62 31.61 29.90
N SER A 91 51.64 31.19 29.10
CA SER A 91 51.74 30.02 28.22
C SER A 91 52.77 30.25 27.10
N MET A 92 52.79 31.44 26.51
CA MET A 92 53.75 31.84 25.48
C MET A 92 55.17 31.94 26.03
N TYR A 93 55.35 32.58 27.20
CA TYR A 93 56.64 32.69 27.88
C TYR A 93 57.23 31.31 28.15
N LYS A 94 56.47 30.40 28.76
CA LYS A 94 56.92 29.01 29.03
C LYS A 94 57.33 28.28 27.75
N THR A 95 56.59 28.48 26.67
CA THR A 95 56.88 27.85 25.37
C THR A 95 58.18 28.40 24.76
N LEU A 96 58.39 29.72 24.79
CA LEU A 96 59.62 30.35 24.28
C LEU A 96 60.84 30.07 25.18
N GLU A 97 60.66 30.03 26.51
CA GLU A 97 61.70 29.67 27.48
C GLU A 97 62.19 28.24 27.25
N ARG A 98 61.26 27.31 26.96
CA ARG A 98 61.61 25.94 26.59
C ARG A 98 62.39 25.87 25.27
N LEU A 99 62.02 26.68 24.27
CA LEU A 99 62.79 26.77 23.03
C LEU A 99 64.21 27.31 23.28
N GLN A 100 64.36 28.30 24.16
CA GLN A 100 65.65 28.83 24.55
C GLN A 100 66.51 27.74 25.21
N LYS A 101 65.94 27.00 26.19
CA LYS A 101 66.60 25.87 26.86
C LYS A 101 66.99 24.74 25.90
N SER A 102 66.29 24.60 24.77
CA SER A 102 66.65 23.65 23.71
C SER A 102 67.77 24.13 22.76
N GLY A 103 68.34 25.33 23.00
CA GLY A 103 69.51 25.86 22.28
C GLY A 103 69.18 26.82 21.12
N LYS A 104 67.96 27.35 21.01
CA LYS A 104 67.58 28.33 19.98
C LYS A 104 68.15 29.73 20.31
N SER A 105 68.64 30.45 19.29
CA SER A 105 69.16 31.81 19.46
C SER A 105 68.05 32.83 19.73
N LEU A 106 68.43 33.99 20.29
CA LEU A 106 67.48 35.07 20.57
C LEU A 106 66.75 35.57 19.31
N ASP A 107 67.43 35.62 18.16
CA ASP A 107 66.82 35.99 16.88
C ASP A 107 65.76 34.99 16.41
N MET A 108 66.02 33.69 16.60
CA MET A 108 65.02 32.65 16.29
C MET A 108 63.79 32.75 17.20
N LEU A 109 63.99 33.06 18.49
CA LEU A 109 62.90 33.28 19.44
C LEU A 109 62.08 34.52 19.07
N LYS A 110 62.74 35.62 18.69
CA LYS A 110 62.09 36.84 18.21
C LYS A 110 61.22 36.56 16.98
N ASN A 111 61.77 35.89 15.96
CA ASN A 111 61.01 35.55 14.75
C ASN A 111 59.82 34.63 15.06
N THR A 112 60.01 33.67 15.96
CA THR A 112 58.94 32.77 16.43
C THR A 112 57.86 33.54 17.19
N TYR A 113 58.24 34.47 18.04
CA TYR A 113 57.33 35.33 18.79
C TYR A 113 56.49 36.21 17.86
N ILE A 114 57.11 36.90 16.89
CA ILE A 114 56.39 37.69 15.88
C ILE A 114 55.39 36.82 15.14
N LYS A 115 55.81 35.61 14.74
CA LYS A 115 54.94 34.64 14.07
C LYS A 115 53.71 34.28 14.91
N PHE A 116 53.89 34.01 16.21
CA PHE A 116 52.79 33.75 17.12
C PHE A 116 51.89 34.96 17.28
N MET A 117 52.43 36.16 17.47
CA MET A 117 51.65 37.39 17.60
C MET A 117 50.78 37.65 16.36
N CYS A 118 51.33 37.43 15.16
CA CYS A 118 50.56 37.52 13.91
C CYS A 118 49.45 36.47 13.85
N TRP A 119 49.73 35.21 14.18
CA TRP A 119 48.71 34.17 14.17
C TRP A 119 47.59 34.42 15.20
N LEU A 120 47.94 34.86 16.41
CA LEU A 120 46.96 35.22 17.43
C LEU A 120 46.03 36.33 16.93
N TYR A 121 46.56 37.34 16.25
CA TYR A 121 45.77 38.46 15.72
C TYR A 121 44.94 38.07 14.49
N TYR A 122 45.55 37.54 13.44
CA TYR A 122 44.87 37.32 12.17
C TYR A 122 43.99 36.08 12.14
N LYS A 123 44.22 35.09 13.02
CA LYS A 123 43.53 33.79 12.96
C LYS A 123 42.82 33.39 14.25
N PHE A 124 43.30 33.80 15.42
CA PHE A 124 42.77 33.31 16.70
C PHE A 124 42.13 34.38 17.61
N GLU A 125 42.04 35.66 17.19
CA GLU A 125 41.51 36.75 18.04
C GLU A 125 40.12 36.39 18.61
N ARG A 126 39.25 35.82 17.78
CA ARG A 126 37.90 35.38 18.16
C ARG A 126 37.89 34.34 19.28
N ILE A 127 38.86 33.42 19.30
CA ILE A 127 38.94 32.37 20.32
C ILE A 127 39.53 32.93 21.61
N ILE A 128 40.59 33.73 21.51
CA ILE A 128 41.34 34.18 22.67
C ILE A 128 40.47 35.07 23.58
N THR A 129 39.53 35.81 22.99
CA THR A 129 38.52 36.60 23.74
C THR A 129 37.46 35.75 24.47
N GLN A 130 37.37 34.45 24.18
CA GLN A 130 36.46 33.50 24.83
C GLN A 130 37.16 32.65 25.90
N LEU A 131 38.47 32.82 26.11
CA LEU A 131 39.21 32.08 27.12
C LEU A 131 38.70 32.40 28.53
N GLY A 132 38.59 31.35 29.36
CA GLY A 132 38.16 31.45 30.76
C GLY A 132 36.64 31.54 30.95
N GLN A 133 35.85 31.49 29.88
CA GLN A 133 34.38 31.41 29.94
C GLN A 133 33.91 29.97 30.24
N ASP A 134 32.61 29.81 30.52
CA ASP A 134 32.04 28.48 30.76
C ASP A 134 32.09 27.59 29.52
N ASP A 135 31.78 28.17 28.36
CA ASP A 135 31.94 27.55 27.06
C ASP A 135 33.41 27.58 26.62
N VAL A 136 34.10 26.47 26.86
CA VAL A 136 35.52 26.33 26.52
C VAL A 136 35.71 26.32 25.00
N PRO A 137 36.55 27.23 24.45
CA PRO A 137 36.85 27.25 23.02
C PRO A 137 37.54 25.97 22.55
N LYS A 138 37.10 25.44 21.40
CA LYS A 138 37.56 24.16 20.85
C LYS A 138 38.34 24.37 19.56
N ILE A 139 39.52 23.78 19.44
CA ILE A 139 40.31 23.78 18.22
C ILE A 139 40.31 22.37 17.65
N LEU A 140 39.88 22.24 16.40
CA LEU A 140 39.92 21.00 15.64
C LEU A 140 40.89 21.18 14.46
N TYR A 141 41.99 20.44 14.44
CA TYR A 141 43.00 20.52 13.40
C TYR A 141 43.02 19.25 12.55
N GLU A 142 42.92 19.43 11.23
CA GLU A 142 43.06 18.37 10.22
C GLU A 142 44.36 18.57 9.44
N GLY A 143 45.28 17.61 9.56
CA GLY A 143 46.48 17.53 8.71
C GLY A 143 47.77 17.23 9.46
N GLU A 144 48.87 17.28 8.72
CA GLU A 144 50.22 17.11 9.28
C GLU A 144 50.70 18.44 9.90
N ILE A 145 50.71 18.49 11.24
CA ILE A 145 51.11 19.66 12.01
C ILE A 145 52.63 19.91 11.92
N SER A 146 53.04 21.17 11.74
CA SER A 146 54.44 21.59 11.80
C SER A 146 54.86 21.99 13.22
N GLN A 147 56.18 22.11 13.44
CA GLN A 147 56.74 22.48 14.74
C GLN A 147 56.17 23.77 15.32
N TYR A 148 56.10 24.84 14.52
CA TYR A 148 55.59 26.12 15.01
C TYR A 148 54.08 26.11 15.27
N GLU A 149 53.31 25.36 14.48
CA GLU A 149 51.87 25.18 14.71
C GLU A 149 51.62 24.42 16.00
N LEU A 150 52.37 23.35 16.26
CA LEU A 150 52.29 22.59 17.50
C LEU A 150 52.56 23.48 18.72
N LEU A 151 53.59 24.33 18.65
CA LEU A 151 53.91 25.26 19.73
C LEU A 151 52.81 26.30 19.93
N LEU A 152 52.23 26.84 18.85
CA LEU A 152 51.09 27.76 18.96
C LEU A 152 49.87 27.08 19.58
N LEU A 153 49.50 25.88 19.12
CA LEU A 153 48.37 25.14 19.66
C LEU A 153 48.61 24.76 21.12
N ASN A 154 49.84 24.43 21.51
CA ASN A 154 50.21 24.24 22.91
C ASN A 154 50.05 25.53 23.72
N ILE A 155 50.41 26.69 23.16
CA ILE A 155 50.18 27.98 23.84
C ILE A 155 48.69 28.18 24.11
N LEU A 156 47.84 27.96 23.09
CA LEU A 156 46.39 28.11 23.19
C LEU A 156 45.76 27.08 24.15
N ALA A 157 46.22 25.84 24.12
CA ALA A 157 45.76 24.78 25.03
C ALA A 157 46.12 25.13 26.49
N GLY A 158 47.35 25.57 26.73
CA GLY A 158 47.80 26.04 28.05
C GLY A 158 47.11 27.33 28.52
N ALA A 159 46.58 28.13 27.60
CA ALA A 159 45.80 29.33 27.92
C ALA A 159 44.31 29.02 28.21
N GLY A 160 43.82 27.83 27.87
CA GLY A 160 42.49 27.35 28.24
C GLY A 160 41.67 26.69 27.13
N CYS A 161 42.16 26.56 25.90
CA CYS A 161 41.45 25.87 24.81
C CYS A 161 41.51 24.35 24.93
N ASP A 162 40.48 23.67 24.42
CA ASP A 162 40.57 22.25 24.11
C ASP A 162 41.07 22.08 22.66
N VAL A 163 42.00 21.16 22.43
CA VAL A 163 42.59 20.94 21.11
C VAL A 163 42.51 19.46 20.75
N VAL A 164 41.97 19.18 19.56
CA VAL A 164 41.97 17.85 18.94
C VAL A 164 42.71 17.93 17.61
N LEU A 165 43.72 17.08 17.45
CA LEU A 165 44.51 16.90 16.24
C LEU A 165 44.13 15.59 15.56
N LEU A 166 43.66 15.66 14.31
CA LEU A 166 43.33 14.50 13.49
C LEU A 166 44.51 14.14 12.57
N GLN A 167 45.02 12.92 12.72
CA GLN A 167 46.18 12.42 11.98
C GLN A 167 45.82 11.17 11.19
N TYR A 168 45.30 11.36 9.97
CA TYR A 168 44.82 10.24 9.14
C TYR A 168 45.91 9.23 8.75
N LYS A 169 47.18 9.66 8.68
CA LYS A 169 48.33 8.81 8.35
C LYS A 169 49.07 8.26 9.59
N GLY A 170 48.48 8.39 10.78
CA GLY A 170 49.05 7.93 12.04
C GLY A 170 50.06 8.90 12.68
N ASP A 171 50.72 8.42 13.75
CA ASP A 171 51.45 9.27 14.71
C ASP A 171 52.90 9.61 14.30
N THR A 172 53.41 9.00 13.23
CA THR A 172 54.85 9.05 12.88
C THR A 172 55.35 10.46 12.55
N ALA A 173 54.55 11.26 11.85
CA ALA A 173 54.92 12.63 11.50
C ALA A 173 54.99 13.54 12.75
N TYR A 174 54.08 13.35 13.70
CA TYR A 174 54.05 14.10 14.97
C TYR A 174 55.27 13.74 15.83
N GLN A 175 55.59 12.45 15.97
CA GLN A 175 56.73 11.98 16.76
C GLN A 175 58.09 12.49 16.24
N ARG A 176 58.21 12.85 14.96
CA ARG A 176 59.43 13.49 14.43
C ARG A 176 59.67 14.87 15.02
N ILE A 177 58.62 15.56 15.42
CA ILE A 177 58.64 16.95 15.89
C ILE A 177 58.57 17.01 17.44
N ASP A 178 57.88 16.05 18.06
CA ASP A 178 57.76 15.90 19.52
C ASP A 178 58.01 14.43 19.92
N ARG A 179 59.29 14.02 19.96
CA ARG A 179 59.70 12.62 20.21
C ARG A 179 59.26 12.11 21.58
N ASP A 180 59.31 12.99 22.58
CA ASP A 180 59.00 12.65 23.97
C ASP A 180 57.50 12.81 24.28
N LEU A 181 56.68 13.15 23.28
CA LEU A 181 55.22 13.28 23.36
C LEU A 181 54.74 14.24 24.47
N ILE A 182 55.43 15.36 24.62
CA ILE A 182 55.25 16.24 25.78
C ILE A 182 54.03 17.17 25.62
N TYR A 183 53.62 17.48 24.39
CA TYR A 183 52.59 18.51 24.16
C TYR A 183 51.16 17.98 24.02
N SER A 184 50.98 16.69 23.69
CA SER A 184 49.64 16.11 23.47
C SER A 184 49.55 14.65 23.88
N ILE A 185 48.33 14.17 24.09
CA ILE A 185 48.03 12.80 24.48
C ILE A 185 47.45 12.05 23.27
N GLY A 186 48.04 10.91 22.92
CA GLY A 186 47.48 10.00 21.92
C GLY A 186 46.24 9.28 22.45
N LEU A 187 45.08 9.56 21.88
CA LEU A 187 43.84 8.90 22.27
C LEU A 187 43.89 7.44 21.83
N LYS A 188 43.78 6.52 22.81
CA LYS A 188 43.66 5.09 22.56
C LYS A 188 42.19 4.69 22.68
N VAL A 189 41.72 3.95 21.69
CA VAL A 189 40.36 3.40 21.66
C VAL A 189 40.42 1.93 21.25
N ASP A 190 39.52 1.15 21.79
CA ASP A 190 39.37 -0.26 21.46
C ASP A 190 38.84 -0.42 20.03
N ASN A 191 39.22 -1.53 19.36
CA ASN A 191 38.84 -1.83 17.98
C ASN A 191 39.21 -0.72 16.96
N ALA A 192 40.33 -0.05 17.19
CA ALA A 192 40.83 1.02 16.34
C ALA A 192 41.21 0.51 14.93
N GLN A 193 40.70 1.18 13.89
CA GLN A 193 41.08 0.99 12.49
C GLN A 193 41.75 2.26 11.95
N PRO A 194 42.49 2.22 10.82
CA PRO A 194 42.91 3.44 10.15
C PRO A 194 41.69 4.27 9.70
N PHE A 195 41.86 5.58 9.54
CA PHE A 195 40.81 6.43 8.97
C PHE A 195 40.42 5.96 7.55
N PRO A 196 39.12 5.99 7.19
CA PRO A 196 38.68 5.73 5.83
C PRO A 196 39.37 6.66 4.83
N SER A 197 39.65 6.17 3.62
CA SER A 197 40.38 6.93 2.59
C SER A 197 39.65 8.19 2.11
N ASP A 198 38.33 8.23 2.27
CA ASP A 198 37.44 9.31 1.89
C ASP A 198 37.01 10.19 3.09
N PHE A 199 37.55 9.96 4.27
CA PHE A 199 37.26 10.75 5.46
C PHE A 199 37.90 12.15 5.38
N SER A 200 37.12 13.19 5.66
CA SER A 200 37.61 14.55 5.83
C SER A 200 36.63 15.41 6.63
N LEU A 201 37.12 16.47 7.25
CA LEU A 201 36.24 17.46 7.91
C LEU A 201 35.35 18.19 6.90
N LYS A 202 35.82 18.33 5.66
CA LYS A 202 35.01 18.84 4.54
C LYS A 202 33.79 17.97 4.30
N LYS A 203 33.94 16.64 4.29
CA LYS A 203 32.83 15.69 4.11
C LYS A 203 31.85 15.74 5.28
N ILE A 204 32.34 15.87 6.51
CA ILE A 204 31.47 16.07 7.70
C ILE A 204 30.64 17.35 7.54
N ARG A 205 31.26 18.45 7.08
CA ARG A 205 30.56 19.70 6.80
C ARG A 205 29.48 19.54 5.73
N GLU A 206 29.81 18.87 4.63
CA GLU A 206 28.88 18.61 3.52
C GLU A 206 27.70 17.74 3.99
N ASN A 207 27.98 16.64 4.69
CA ASN A 207 26.96 15.76 5.27
C ASN A 207 26.06 16.51 6.26
N ALA A 208 26.62 17.36 7.14
CA ALA A 208 25.85 18.14 8.10
C ALA A 208 25.00 19.20 7.41
N GLN A 209 25.51 19.84 6.34
CA GLN A 209 24.75 20.77 5.52
C GLN A 209 23.62 20.06 4.78
N ASP A 210 23.87 18.88 4.23
CA ASP A 210 22.86 18.10 3.51
C ASP A 210 21.80 17.54 4.47
N ALA A 211 22.20 17.05 5.65
CA ALA A 211 21.26 16.67 6.71
C ALA A 211 20.38 17.85 7.15
N PHE A 212 20.97 19.04 7.34
CA PHE A 212 20.21 20.25 7.68
C PHE A 212 19.29 20.71 6.54
N LYS A 213 19.73 20.61 5.28
CA LYS A 213 18.89 20.87 4.11
C LYS A 213 17.70 19.90 4.08
N LEU A 214 17.95 18.61 4.26
CA LEU A 214 16.91 17.58 4.31
C LEU A 214 15.89 17.85 5.41
N GLU A 215 16.34 18.15 6.63
CA GLU A 215 15.46 18.52 7.76
C GLU A 215 14.55 19.70 7.43
N ARG A 216 15.08 20.71 6.73
CA ARG A 216 14.28 21.85 6.27
C ARG A 216 13.22 21.46 5.24
N LEU A 217 13.47 20.44 4.42
CA LEU A 217 12.49 19.95 3.42
C LEU A 217 11.34 19.18 4.10
N TYR A 218 11.63 18.40 5.13
CA TYR A 218 10.61 17.63 5.87
C TYR A 218 9.75 18.48 6.81
N GLY A 219 10.30 19.59 7.32
CA GLY A 219 9.70 20.32 8.43
C GLY A 219 9.88 19.56 9.74
N THR A 220 8.78 19.33 10.49
CA THR A 220 8.86 18.54 11.73
C THR A 220 8.84 17.05 11.42
N LYS A 221 9.92 16.32 11.76
CA LYS A 221 10.02 14.87 11.54
C LYS A 221 8.94 14.10 12.33
N PRO A 222 8.39 13.03 11.75
CA PRO A 222 7.56 12.09 12.51
C PRO A 222 8.40 11.40 13.59
N GLN A 223 7.76 11.14 14.73
CA GLN A 223 8.25 10.34 15.84
C GLN A 223 8.09 8.83 15.58
N ILE A 224 7.24 8.46 14.62
CA ILE A 224 7.01 7.07 14.22
C ILE A 224 7.67 6.73 12.88
N SER A 225 8.03 5.46 12.70
CA SER A 225 8.60 4.93 11.44
C SER A 225 8.08 3.53 11.10
N GLY A 226 8.19 3.15 9.83
CA GLY A 226 7.77 1.83 9.36
C GLY A 226 8.79 0.75 9.66
N CYS A 227 8.30 -0.44 10.01
CA CYS A 227 9.06 -1.68 10.14
C CYS A 227 8.53 -2.69 9.11
N ILE A 228 9.11 -2.63 7.91
CA ILE A 228 8.66 -3.40 6.74
C ILE A 228 9.21 -4.82 6.82
N ASN A 229 8.34 -5.83 6.76
CA ASN A 229 8.65 -7.25 6.60
C ASN A 229 9.58 -7.91 7.67
N GLN A 230 10.14 -7.18 8.63
CA GLN A 230 11.13 -7.73 9.58
C GLN A 230 10.56 -8.73 10.60
N TRP A 231 9.28 -8.62 10.93
CA TRP A 231 8.63 -9.45 11.95
C TRP A 231 8.11 -10.79 11.41
N ILE A 232 8.16 -10.97 10.09
CA ILE A 232 7.60 -12.14 9.40
C ILE A 232 8.50 -13.36 9.63
N THR A 233 7.93 -14.45 10.13
CA THR A 233 8.66 -15.70 10.35
C THR A 233 8.76 -16.53 9.07
N THR A 234 9.79 -17.37 8.94
CA THR A 234 10.00 -18.22 7.75
C THR A 234 8.97 -19.33 7.56
N GLN A 235 8.14 -19.62 8.58
CA GLN A 235 7.21 -20.76 8.59
C GLN A 235 5.82 -20.44 8.03
N ASN A 236 5.38 -19.17 8.09
CA ASN A 236 4.14 -18.69 7.48
C ASN A 236 4.51 -17.56 6.52
N ARG A 237 4.50 -17.81 5.21
CA ARG A 237 4.70 -16.78 4.20
C ARG A 237 3.56 -16.86 3.20
N GLY A 238 2.69 -15.86 3.18
CA GLY A 238 1.57 -15.82 2.24
C GLY A 238 0.50 -14.81 2.61
N LEU A 239 -0.74 -15.07 2.19
CA LEU A 239 -1.88 -14.20 2.45
C LEU A 239 -2.19 -14.07 3.95
N THR A 240 -1.87 -15.10 4.75
CA THR A 240 -2.12 -15.15 6.20
C THR A 240 -1.33 -14.09 7.00
N ASP A 241 -0.22 -13.59 6.48
CA ASP A 241 0.55 -12.52 7.14
C ASP A 241 -0.29 -11.22 7.22
N PHE A 242 -1.11 -10.95 6.21
CA PHE A 242 -1.90 -9.72 6.12
C PHE A 242 -3.07 -9.66 7.11
N ILE A 243 -3.53 -10.80 7.61
CA ILE A 243 -4.60 -10.94 8.62
C ILE A 243 -4.05 -11.11 10.04
N THR A 244 -2.73 -11.25 10.21
CA THR A 244 -2.11 -11.40 11.53
C THR A 244 -2.40 -10.17 12.41
N PRO A 245 -2.90 -10.35 13.65
CA PRO A 245 -3.24 -9.25 14.55
C PRO A 245 -2.08 -8.30 14.82
N TYR A 246 -2.36 -6.99 14.91
CA TYR A 246 -1.30 -5.98 15.06
C TYR A 246 -0.39 -6.18 16.28
N ALA A 247 -0.94 -6.69 17.39
CA ALA A 247 -0.20 -6.96 18.62
C ALA A 247 0.87 -8.06 18.48
N GLU A 248 0.69 -8.97 17.52
CA GLU A 248 1.62 -10.09 17.26
C GLU A 248 2.75 -9.68 16.31
N ARG A 249 2.60 -8.54 15.60
CA ARG A 249 3.61 -8.04 14.67
C ARG A 249 4.78 -7.36 15.36
N GLY A 250 4.55 -6.82 16.56
CA GLY A 250 5.59 -6.20 17.39
C GLY A 250 5.03 -5.23 18.41
N SER A 251 5.92 -4.73 19.29
CA SER A 251 5.51 -4.00 20.50
C SER A 251 6.19 -2.64 20.70
N GLN A 252 7.04 -2.19 19.77
CA GLN A 252 7.72 -0.89 19.90
C GLN A 252 6.77 0.27 19.57
N ALA A 253 6.60 1.20 20.51
CA ALA A 253 5.62 2.28 20.41
C ALA A 253 5.88 3.28 19.26
N ASN A 254 7.12 3.37 18.79
CA ASN A 254 7.54 4.24 17.69
C ASN A 254 7.54 3.55 16.32
N LEU A 255 7.12 2.28 16.23
CA LEU A 255 7.09 1.53 14.98
C LEU A 255 5.68 1.08 14.59
N PHE A 256 5.32 1.27 13.33
CA PHE A 256 4.21 0.53 12.73
C PHE A 256 4.78 -0.62 11.91
N TYR A 257 4.17 -1.79 12.03
CA TYR A 257 4.66 -3.03 11.43
C TYR A 257 3.85 -3.37 10.19
N ASN A 258 4.38 -2.99 9.02
CA ASN A 258 3.72 -3.17 7.74
C ASN A 258 4.36 -4.27 6.87
N ILE A 259 3.59 -4.76 5.91
CA ILE A 259 3.98 -5.85 4.99
C ILE A 259 3.96 -5.36 3.56
N ILE A 260 4.92 -5.78 2.74
CA ILE A 260 4.92 -5.52 1.31
C ILE A 260 5.30 -6.78 0.55
N TYR A 261 4.30 -7.43 -0.04
CA TYR A 261 4.48 -8.64 -0.84
C TYR A 261 4.18 -8.40 -2.30
N LYS A 262 4.98 -9.04 -3.17
CA LYS A 262 4.67 -9.23 -4.58
C LYS A 262 4.60 -10.71 -4.88
N ILE A 263 3.41 -11.22 -5.14
CA ILE A 263 3.15 -12.62 -5.49
C ILE A 263 2.98 -12.71 -7.01
N ARG A 264 3.90 -13.43 -7.66
CA ARG A 264 3.89 -13.68 -9.10
C ARG A 264 3.54 -15.13 -9.39
N GLY A 265 2.67 -15.35 -10.36
CA GLY A 265 2.10 -16.67 -10.63
C GLY A 265 1.10 -17.07 -9.56
N VAL A 266 0.58 -18.28 -9.71
CA VAL A 266 -0.37 -18.90 -8.78
C VAL A 266 0.22 -20.21 -8.28
N GLU A 267 -0.04 -20.58 -7.03
CA GLU A 267 0.41 -21.88 -6.51
C GLU A 267 -0.34 -23.01 -7.23
N ASP A 268 -1.66 -22.94 -7.16
CA ASP A 268 -2.59 -23.82 -7.85
C ASP A 268 -3.55 -22.95 -8.70
N ARG A 269 -3.72 -23.31 -9.98
CA ARG A 269 -4.58 -22.56 -10.91
C ARG A 269 -6.05 -22.62 -10.56
N ILE A 270 -6.45 -23.60 -9.76
CA ILE A 270 -7.85 -23.94 -9.54
C ILE A 270 -8.33 -23.35 -8.21
N THR A 271 -7.56 -23.49 -7.12
CA THR A 271 -7.94 -22.95 -5.79
C THR A 271 -7.69 -21.46 -5.65
N TYR A 272 -6.82 -20.87 -6.47
CA TYR A 272 -6.36 -19.49 -6.30
C TYR A 272 -7.49 -18.46 -6.13
N LEU A 273 -8.54 -18.53 -6.95
CA LEU A 273 -9.68 -17.60 -6.83
C LEU A 273 -10.47 -17.82 -5.53
N ASN A 274 -10.59 -19.07 -5.06
CA ASN A 274 -11.22 -19.36 -3.79
C ASN A 274 -10.37 -18.84 -2.63
N GLU A 275 -9.07 -19.09 -2.63
CA GLU A 275 -8.13 -18.59 -1.62
C GLU A 275 -8.17 -17.06 -1.49
N LEU A 276 -8.18 -16.34 -2.61
CA LEU A 276 -8.33 -14.88 -2.60
C LEU A 276 -9.68 -14.42 -2.04
N TYR A 277 -10.76 -15.15 -2.34
CA TYR A 277 -12.09 -14.84 -1.82
C TYR A 277 -12.20 -15.12 -0.32
N GLN A 278 -11.65 -16.23 0.16
CA GLN A 278 -11.56 -16.52 1.60
C GLN A 278 -10.76 -15.45 2.32
N PHE A 279 -9.59 -15.09 1.77
CA PHE A 279 -8.77 -14.01 2.28
C PHE A 279 -9.53 -12.67 2.36
N TYR A 280 -10.30 -12.33 1.32
CA TYR A 280 -11.16 -11.15 1.33
C TYR A 280 -12.15 -11.14 2.51
N LEU A 281 -12.84 -12.26 2.73
CA LEU A 281 -13.80 -12.40 3.82
C LEU A 281 -13.12 -12.24 5.19
N GLU A 282 -11.94 -12.83 5.39
CA GLU A 282 -11.16 -12.67 6.63
C GLU A 282 -10.71 -11.22 6.85
N VAL A 283 -10.23 -10.55 5.81
CA VAL A 283 -9.87 -9.12 5.89
C VAL A 283 -11.09 -8.29 6.30
N ARG A 284 -12.28 -8.57 5.76
CA ARG A 284 -13.52 -7.87 6.15
C ARG A 284 -13.86 -8.11 7.63
N LYS A 285 -13.67 -9.32 8.16
CA LYS A 285 -13.86 -9.62 9.59
C LYS A 285 -12.90 -8.85 10.48
N SER A 286 -11.66 -8.66 10.05
CA SER A 286 -10.63 -7.92 10.80
C SER A 286 -10.90 -6.41 10.95
N GLN A 287 -11.94 -5.88 10.28
CA GLN A 287 -12.29 -4.45 10.21
C GLN A 287 -11.18 -3.53 9.70
N LYS A 288 -10.15 -4.12 9.07
CA LYS A 288 -9.07 -3.39 8.44
C LYS A 288 -9.58 -2.56 7.27
N LYS A 289 -9.04 -1.36 7.11
CA LYS A 289 -9.31 -0.52 5.94
C LYS A 289 -8.74 -1.22 4.70
N LEU A 290 -9.60 -1.50 3.73
CA LEU A 290 -9.26 -2.23 2.51
C LEU A 290 -9.45 -1.33 1.28
N LEU A 291 -8.42 -1.26 0.45
CA LEU A 291 -8.43 -0.66 -0.88
C LEU A 291 -7.99 -1.72 -1.89
N ILE A 292 -8.88 -2.06 -2.82
CA ILE A 292 -8.58 -2.96 -3.93
C ILE A 292 -8.45 -2.10 -5.18
N ILE A 293 -7.36 -2.25 -5.92
CA ILE A 293 -7.12 -1.61 -7.21
C ILE A 293 -6.94 -2.70 -8.25
N GLU A 294 -7.80 -2.67 -9.27
CA GLU A 294 -7.81 -3.62 -10.38
C GLU A 294 -7.37 -2.93 -11.67
N GLY A 295 -6.58 -3.60 -12.50
CA GLY A 295 -6.23 -3.07 -13.82
C GLY A 295 -5.21 -1.92 -13.84
N GLY A 296 -4.63 -1.56 -12.70
CA GLY A 296 -3.67 -0.46 -12.53
C GLY A 296 -4.31 0.79 -11.92
N ILE A 297 -3.50 1.78 -11.56
CA ILE A 297 -4.03 3.03 -10.98
C ILE A 297 -4.43 3.97 -12.11
N GLU A 298 -5.71 4.34 -12.17
CA GLU A 298 -6.20 5.30 -13.17
C GLU A 298 -5.45 6.62 -13.11
N THR A 299 -5.03 7.12 -14.27
CA THR A 299 -4.33 8.40 -14.38
C THR A 299 -5.15 9.55 -13.78
N PRO A 300 -4.53 10.57 -13.16
CA PRO A 300 -5.25 11.71 -12.65
C PRO A 300 -6.04 12.44 -13.73
N ASP A 301 -7.28 12.80 -13.43
CA ASP A 301 -8.11 13.60 -14.33
C ASP A 301 -7.70 15.10 -14.31
N PRO A 302 -8.13 15.91 -15.29
CA PRO A 302 -7.79 17.33 -15.32
C PRO A 302 -8.21 18.12 -14.08
N ASP A 303 -9.31 17.75 -13.43
CA ASP A 303 -9.84 18.45 -12.25
C ASP A 303 -8.98 18.14 -11.02
N GLU A 304 -8.55 16.89 -10.84
CA GLU A 304 -7.58 16.49 -9.81
C GLU A 304 -6.26 17.26 -9.97
N ILE A 305 -5.75 17.34 -11.20
CA ILE A 305 -4.51 18.06 -11.51
C ILE A 305 -4.65 19.56 -11.19
N ASN A 306 -5.79 20.18 -11.54
CA ASN A 306 -6.07 21.59 -11.27
C ASN A 306 -6.20 21.90 -9.78
N ASN A 307 -6.64 20.93 -8.97
CA ASN A 307 -6.73 21.04 -7.52
C ASN A 307 -5.39 20.95 -6.78
N ILE A 308 -4.27 20.75 -7.50
CA ILE A 308 -2.92 20.81 -6.93
C ILE A 308 -2.37 22.24 -7.07
N GLN A 309 -2.11 22.88 -5.93
CA GLN A 309 -1.50 24.21 -5.89
C GLN A 309 -0.04 24.12 -6.34
N ARG A 310 0.27 24.81 -7.44
CA ARG A 310 1.59 24.82 -8.07
C ARG A 310 1.97 26.21 -8.59
N GLN A 311 3.27 26.43 -8.76
CA GLN A 311 3.86 27.65 -9.31
C GLN A 311 5.08 27.30 -10.16
N ASN A 312 5.75 28.31 -10.73
CA ASN A 312 7.03 28.11 -11.40
C ASN A 312 8.14 27.92 -10.35
N TYR A 313 8.98 26.91 -10.54
CA TYR A 313 10.05 26.56 -9.61
C TYR A 313 11.43 26.76 -10.23
N GLY A 314 12.34 27.39 -9.49
CA GLY A 314 13.72 27.60 -9.94
C GLY A 314 14.66 26.44 -9.62
N ASN A 315 14.30 25.61 -8.63
CA ASN A 315 15.08 24.44 -8.22
C ASN A 315 14.20 23.37 -7.56
N ILE A 316 14.79 22.19 -7.34
CA ILE A 316 14.10 21.02 -6.76
C ILE A 316 13.62 21.29 -5.32
N GLU A 317 14.42 22.00 -4.51
CA GLU A 317 14.07 22.30 -3.11
C GLU A 317 12.78 23.15 -3.02
N GLN A 318 12.67 24.18 -3.84
CA GLN A 318 11.47 25.03 -3.92
C GLN A 318 10.25 24.24 -4.37
N LEU A 319 10.42 23.33 -5.34
CA LEU A 319 9.36 22.44 -5.81
C LEU A 319 8.85 21.55 -4.68
N ILE A 320 9.75 20.85 -3.98
CA ILE A 320 9.40 19.91 -2.92
C ILE A 320 8.68 20.64 -1.77
N VAL A 321 9.23 21.74 -1.27
CA VAL A 321 8.67 22.50 -0.14
C VAL A 321 7.30 23.08 -0.47
N HIS A 322 7.09 23.52 -1.71
CA HIS A 322 5.80 24.10 -2.09
C HIS A 322 4.76 23.01 -2.34
N LEU A 323 5.12 21.93 -3.02
CA LEU A 323 4.19 20.84 -3.33
C LEU A 323 3.78 20.07 -2.09
N SER A 324 4.67 19.86 -1.11
CA SER A 324 4.33 19.19 0.15
C SER A 324 3.20 19.87 0.92
N ARG A 325 3.01 21.19 0.76
CA ARG A 325 1.87 21.93 1.35
C ARG A 325 0.49 21.49 0.86
N ASN A 326 0.42 20.75 -0.25
CA ASN A 326 -0.81 20.15 -0.73
C ASN A 326 -1.24 18.92 0.07
N ILE A 327 -0.35 18.38 0.92
CA ILE A 327 -0.62 17.28 1.82
C ILE A 327 -1.20 17.86 3.11
N GLN A 328 -2.49 17.61 3.34
CA GLN A 328 -3.21 18.10 4.51
C GLN A 328 -4.04 16.96 5.08
N TRP A 329 -3.86 16.65 6.37
CA TRP A 329 -4.59 15.58 7.02
C TRP A 329 -5.00 15.95 8.45
N THR A 330 -6.26 16.31 8.60
CA THR A 330 -6.81 16.78 9.89
C THR A 330 -6.99 15.68 10.94
N GLY A 331 -6.98 14.41 10.53
CA GLY A 331 -7.23 13.27 11.43
C GLY A 331 -6.05 12.91 12.34
N SER A 332 -4.82 13.27 11.98
CA SER A 332 -3.61 13.03 12.77
C SER A 332 -2.43 13.83 12.23
N ILE A 333 -1.89 14.74 13.04
CA ILE A 333 -0.68 15.51 12.72
C ILE A 333 0.50 14.57 12.46
N GLU A 334 0.57 13.47 13.19
CA GLU A 334 1.66 12.51 13.07
C GLU A 334 1.61 11.75 11.72
N LEU A 335 0.40 11.41 11.27
CA LEU A 335 0.22 10.81 9.95
C LEU A 335 0.48 11.82 8.82
N GLU A 336 0.10 13.09 9.00
CA GLU A 336 0.44 14.15 8.05
C GLU A 336 1.97 14.32 7.90
N ARG A 337 2.72 14.23 9.01
CA ARG A 337 4.19 14.24 8.99
C ARG A 337 4.78 13.03 8.28
N LEU A 338 4.21 11.84 8.48
CA LEU A 338 4.60 10.64 7.74
C LEU A 338 4.36 10.79 6.24
N MET A 339 3.19 11.28 5.83
CA MET A 339 2.84 11.52 4.41
C MET A 339 3.82 12.51 3.78
N ASN A 340 4.10 13.61 4.47
CA ASN A 340 5.08 14.59 4.01
C ASN A 340 6.48 13.99 3.88
N LYS A 341 6.93 13.23 4.89
CA LYS A 341 8.24 12.56 4.84
C LYS A 341 8.32 11.57 3.67
N ALA A 342 7.33 10.69 3.52
CA ALA A 342 7.29 9.69 2.45
C ALA A 342 7.30 10.33 1.06
N PHE A 343 6.52 11.40 0.87
CA PHE A 343 6.50 12.16 -0.38
C PHE A 343 7.85 12.82 -0.68
N VAL A 344 8.45 13.49 0.31
CA VAL A 344 9.77 14.15 0.16
C VAL A 344 10.86 13.13 -0.15
N ASP A 345 10.91 12.00 0.57
CA ASP A 345 11.91 10.95 0.36
C ASP A 345 11.88 10.40 -1.07
N VAL A 346 10.69 10.06 -1.56
CA VAL A 346 10.50 9.55 -2.92
C VAL A 346 10.94 10.57 -3.96
N LEU A 347 10.62 11.85 -3.80
CA LEU A 347 11.04 12.88 -4.76
C LEU A 347 12.54 13.16 -4.72
N ILE A 348 13.17 13.10 -3.55
CA ILE A 348 14.62 13.27 -3.41
C ILE A 348 15.35 12.11 -4.06
N GLU A 349 14.93 10.88 -3.78
CA GLU A 349 15.49 9.69 -4.42
C GLU A 349 15.36 9.78 -5.95
N GLU A 350 14.16 10.14 -6.43
CA GLU A 350 13.89 10.29 -7.86
C GLU A 350 14.75 11.38 -8.50
N SER A 351 14.97 12.50 -7.80
CA SER A 351 15.78 13.62 -8.29
C SER A 351 17.27 13.28 -8.51
N LYS A 352 17.77 12.21 -7.88
CA LYS A 352 19.17 11.76 -8.03
C LYS A 352 19.40 10.98 -9.33
N LYS A 353 18.35 10.57 -10.04
CA LYS A 353 18.47 9.88 -11.32
C LYS A 353 18.89 10.84 -12.43
N SER A 354 19.96 10.50 -13.15
CA SER A 354 20.67 11.36 -14.12
C SER A 354 19.84 11.92 -15.29
N GLU A 355 18.64 11.40 -15.56
CA GLU A 355 17.80 11.73 -16.72
C GLU A 355 16.62 12.69 -16.42
N LEU A 356 16.45 13.11 -15.15
CA LEU A 356 15.30 13.90 -14.72
C LEU A 356 15.57 15.41 -14.77
N ASN A 357 14.69 16.12 -15.47
CA ASN A 357 14.58 17.57 -15.41
C ASN A 357 13.45 17.97 -14.44
N LEU A 358 13.46 19.24 -14.02
CA LEU A 358 12.53 19.75 -13.01
C LEU A 358 11.05 19.57 -13.41
N ASN A 359 10.73 19.70 -14.70
CA ASN A 359 9.36 19.53 -15.20
C ASN A 359 8.87 18.07 -15.15
N LYS A 360 9.74 17.10 -15.45
CA LYS A 360 9.41 15.68 -15.29
C LYS A 360 9.15 15.35 -13.82
N LEU A 361 10.00 15.83 -12.92
CA LEU A 361 9.83 15.64 -11.47
C LEU A 361 8.53 16.28 -10.97
N LEU A 362 8.20 17.49 -11.46
CA LEU A 362 6.93 18.16 -11.18
C LEU A 362 5.73 17.29 -11.58
N ASN A 363 5.72 16.74 -12.79
CA ASN A 363 4.63 15.90 -13.26
C ASN A 363 4.48 14.63 -12.41
N LYS A 364 5.59 13.98 -12.05
CA LYS A 364 5.58 12.83 -11.13
C LYS A 364 4.99 13.22 -9.77
N ALA A 365 5.46 14.33 -9.20
CA ALA A 365 4.97 14.84 -7.92
C ALA A 365 3.46 15.13 -7.93
N ILE A 366 2.94 15.72 -9.01
CA ILE A 366 1.50 15.96 -9.19
C ILE A 366 0.73 14.63 -9.18
N TYR A 367 1.18 13.62 -9.91
CA TYR A 367 0.53 12.29 -9.91
C TYR A 367 0.44 11.70 -8.50
N LEU A 368 1.55 11.73 -7.75
CA LEU A 368 1.60 11.22 -6.37
C LEU A 368 0.61 11.96 -5.46
N LEU A 369 0.51 13.30 -5.59
CA LEU A 369 -0.42 14.11 -4.79
C LEU A 369 -1.88 13.86 -5.15
N CYS A 370 -2.21 13.73 -6.44
CA CYS A 370 -3.57 13.42 -6.88
C CYS A 370 -4.00 12.07 -6.32
N TRP A 371 -3.19 11.02 -6.49
CA TRP A 371 -3.50 9.70 -5.97
C TRP A 371 -3.53 9.65 -4.44
N LEU A 372 -2.65 10.39 -3.76
CA LEU A 372 -2.73 10.50 -2.30
C LEU A 372 -4.06 11.11 -1.88
N LYS A 373 -4.49 12.23 -2.48
CA LYS A 373 -5.80 12.85 -2.19
C LYS A 373 -6.97 11.92 -2.48
N ARG A 374 -6.89 11.13 -3.57
CA ARG A 374 -7.92 10.17 -3.97
C ARG A 374 -8.10 9.04 -2.96
N TYR A 375 -7.00 8.46 -2.47
CA TYR A 375 -7.04 7.25 -1.65
C TYR A 375 -6.88 7.48 -0.15
N GLN A 376 -6.41 8.64 0.30
CA GLN A 376 -6.11 8.91 1.71
C GLN A 376 -7.30 8.70 2.66
N LEU A 377 -8.53 9.07 2.25
CA LEU A 377 -9.72 8.88 3.09
C LEU A 377 -10.04 7.39 3.26
N GLN A 378 -9.93 6.60 2.20
CA GLN A 378 -10.20 5.17 2.26
C GLN A 378 -9.14 4.42 3.08
N LEU A 379 -7.87 4.82 2.96
CA LEU A 379 -6.75 4.19 3.67
C LEU A 379 -6.67 4.62 5.15
N PHE A 380 -6.89 5.91 5.46
CA PHE A 380 -6.49 6.47 6.74
C PHE A 380 -7.62 7.07 7.59
N ALA A 381 -8.89 7.02 7.15
CA ALA A 381 -10.00 7.53 7.95
C ALA A 381 -10.05 6.85 9.34
N ASN A 382 -10.02 7.68 10.40
CA ASN A 382 -9.98 7.27 11.81
C ASN A 382 -8.78 6.37 12.16
N TRP A 383 -7.64 6.59 11.51
CA TRP A 383 -6.42 5.83 11.78
C TRP A 383 -5.84 6.10 13.17
N HIS A 384 -5.38 5.04 13.84
CA HIS A 384 -4.66 5.10 15.11
C HIS A 384 -3.50 4.07 15.12
N MET A 385 -2.39 4.39 15.77
CA MET A 385 -1.30 3.42 15.98
C MET A 385 -1.77 2.21 16.81
N PRO A 386 -1.32 0.97 16.50
CA PRO A 386 -0.37 0.56 15.45
C PRO A 386 -1.03 0.06 14.16
N GLN A 387 -2.27 0.47 13.87
CA GLN A 387 -3.05 -0.09 12.78
C GLN A 387 -2.40 0.17 11.41
N THR A 388 -2.53 -0.78 10.50
CA THR A 388 -2.20 -0.60 9.08
C THR A 388 -3.44 -0.82 8.23
N ALA A 389 -3.58 -0.04 7.15
CA ALA A 389 -4.53 -0.33 6.08
C ALA A 389 -4.02 -1.51 5.22
N LEU A 390 -4.86 -2.03 4.32
CA LEU A 390 -4.47 -3.01 3.31
C LEU A 390 -4.79 -2.48 1.92
N LEU A 391 -3.77 -2.39 1.07
CA LEU A 391 -3.88 -2.15 -0.36
C LEU A 391 -3.62 -3.45 -1.10
N ILE A 392 -4.58 -3.87 -1.93
CA ILE A 392 -4.43 -4.99 -2.86
C ILE A 392 -4.37 -4.43 -4.28
N LEU A 393 -3.26 -4.68 -4.97
CA LEU A 393 -3.07 -4.30 -6.38
C LEU A 393 -3.10 -5.54 -7.26
N MET A 394 -4.17 -5.69 -8.05
CA MET A 394 -4.34 -6.79 -9.00
C MET A 394 -3.77 -6.42 -10.38
N GLY A 395 -2.83 -7.22 -10.87
CA GLY A 395 -2.18 -7.05 -12.18
C GLY A 395 -0.80 -6.38 -12.13
N GLY A 396 -0.38 -5.84 -10.97
CA GLY A 396 0.90 -5.16 -10.80
C GLY A 396 0.93 -3.72 -11.33
N CYS A 397 2.08 -3.03 -11.15
CA CYS A 397 2.28 -1.66 -11.60
C CYS A 397 2.65 -1.60 -13.09
N LYS A 398 1.85 -0.86 -13.88
CA LYS A 398 2.03 -0.72 -15.34
C LYS A 398 2.90 0.47 -15.73
N SER A 399 2.97 1.49 -14.88
CA SER A 399 3.74 2.72 -15.14
C SER A 399 4.74 3.03 -14.02
N GLU A 400 5.80 3.78 -14.36
CA GLU A 400 6.79 4.23 -13.39
C GLU A 400 6.16 5.12 -12.29
N ASN A 401 5.12 5.88 -12.63
CA ASN A 401 4.39 6.69 -11.66
C ASN A 401 3.67 5.79 -10.64
N GLU A 402 2.98 4.73 -11.08
CA GLU A 402 2.35 3.76 -10.17
C GLU A 402 3.38 3.16 -9.22
N ALA A 403 4.54 2.73 -9.76
CA ALA A 403 5.61 2.19 -8.94
C ALA A 403 6.09 3.19 -7.88
N LEU A 404 6.26 4.47 -8.24
CA LEU A 404 6.62 5.53 -7.29
C LEU A 404 5.54 5.76 -6.23
N PHE A 405 4.26 5.65 -6.59
CA PHE A 405 3.16 5.81 -5.63
C PHE A 405 3.11 4.64 -4.64
N ILE A 406 3.26 3.41 -5.12
CA ILE A 406 3.35 2.24 -4.24
C ILE A 406 4.57 2.33 -3.32
N LYS A 407 5.71 2.83 -3.82
CA LYS A 407 6.91 3.12 -3.02
C LYS A 407 6.72 4.28 -2.01
N MET A 408 5.83 5.22 -2.30
CA MET A 408 5.47 6.24 -1.31
C MET A 408 4.59 5.62 -0.21
N LEU A 409 3.59 4.81 -0.59
CA LEU A 409 2.69 4.15 0.36
C LEU A 409 3.39 3.11 1.24
N SER A 410 4.48 2.49 0.78
CA SER A 410 5.27 1.55 1.57
C SER A 410 5.87 2.17 2.83
N ASN A 411 6.08 3.49 2.82
CA ASN A 411 6.59 4.27 3.94
C ASN A 411 5.48 4.82 4.86
N LEU A 412 4.23 4.43 4.62
CA LEU A 412 3.04 4.77 5.40
C LEU A 412 2.48 3.52 6.09
N PRO A 413 1.57 3.65 7.08
CA PRO A 413 0.96 2.50 7.77
C PRO A 413 -0.05 1.77 6.86
N VAL A 414 0.46 1.15 5.80
CA VAL A 414 -0.27 0.42 4.77
C VAL A 414 0.47 -0.88 4.49
N ASP A 415 -0.23 -2.00 4.61
CA ASP A 415 0.19 -3.27 4.06
C ASP A 415 -0.14 -3.31 2.57
N ILE A 416 0.80 -3.77 1.75
CA ILE A 416 0.70 -3.76 0.30
C ILE A 416 0.84 -5.18 -0.21
N LEU A 417 -0.21 -5.67 -0.87
CA LEU A 417 -0.23 -6.96 -1.55
C LEU A 417 -0.36 -6.73 -3.06
N ILE A 418 0.67 -7.12 -3.81
CA ILE A 418 0.68 -7.02 -5.27
C ILE A 418 0.52 -8.43 -5.84
N LEU A 419 -0.59 -8.66 -6.54
CA LEU A 419 -0.93 -9.94 -7.13
C LEU A 419 -0.72 -9.87 -8.64
N GLN A 420 0.10 -10.79 -9.16
CA GLN A 420 0.37 -10.95 -10.59
C GLN A 420 0.20 -12.42 -10.98
N PRO A 421 -1.04 -12.93 -11.04
CA PRO A 421 -1.28 -14.33 -11.38
C PRO A 421 -0.82 -14.68 -12.79
N ASN A 422 -0.87 -13.73 -13.74
CA ASN A 422 -0.35 -13.90 -15.08
C ASN A 422 1.15 -13.57 -15.13
N LEU A 423 1.99 -14.59 -15.33
CA LEU A 423 3.46 -14.43 -15.43
C LEU A 423 3.91 -13.65 -16.67
N ASN A 424 3.04 -13.54 -17.70
CA ASN A 424 3.31 -12.77 -18.90
C ASN A 424 3.21 -11.25 -18.67
N ASN A 425 2.58 -10.82 -17.58
CA ASN A 425 2.47 -9.40 -17.25
C ASN A 425 3.77 -8.91 -16.60
N GLU A 426 4.35 -7.86 -17.16
CA GLU A 426 5.47 -7.15 -16.56
C GLU A 426 4.97 -6.20 -15.45
N CYS A 427 5.75 -6.09 -14.37
CA CYS A 427 5.55 -5.07 -13.34
C CYS A 427 6.85 -4.32 -13.16
N CYS A 428 6.78 -3.01 -13.35
CA CYS A 428 7.94 -2.12 -13.28
C CYS A 428 8.38 -1.81 -11.83
N LEU A 429 7.59 -2.22 -10.82
CA LEU A 429 7.95 -2.03 -9.43
C LEU A 429 9.06 -3.01 -9.01
N ASN A 430 10.21 -2.43 -8.69
CA ASN A 430 11.35 -3.11 -8.10
C ASN A 430 11.87 -2.28 -6.92
N ASP A 431 11.87 -2.86 -5.73
CA ASP A 431 12.31 -2.21 -4.50
C ASP A 431 12.84 -3.29 -3.54
N GLU A 432 13.93 -2.98 -2.83
CA GLU A 432 14.64 -3.93 -1.96
C GLU A 432 13.81 -4.40 -0.77
N TYR A 433 12.81 -3.60 -0.35
CA TYR A 433 11.95 -3.93 0.78
C TYR A 433 10.78 -4.85 0.39
N ILE A 434 10.55 -5.11 -0.90
CA ILE A 434 9.47 -5.98 -1.38
C ILE A 434 9.86 -7.44 -1.21
N TYR A 435 9.07 -8.19 -0.46
CA TYR A 435 9.20 -9.64 -0.41
C TYR A 435 8.55 -10.25 -1.66
N ASN A 436 9.36 -10.91 -2.49
CA ASN A 436 8.91 -11.48 -3.76
C ASN A 436 8.62 -12.97 -3.59
N VAL A 437 7.38 -13.37 -3.86
CA VAL A 437 6.96 -14.78 -3.97
C VAL A 437 6.75 -15.07 -5.46
N LYS A 438 7.30 -16.19 -5.93
CA LYS A 438 7.13 -16.62 -7.32
C LYS A 438 6.69 -18.08 -7.35
N TYR A 439 5.56 -18.30 -7.99
CA TYR A 439 5.06 -19.62 -8.35
C TYR A 439 5.25 -19.89 -9.84
N GLU A 440 5.18 -21.17 -10.22
CA GLU A 440 5.42 -21.62 -11.60
C GLU A 440 4.18 -21.50 -12.49
N ASN A 441 2.98 -21.62 -11.90
CA ASN A 441 1.74 -21.56 -12.68
C ASN A 441 1.36 -20.11 -13.03
N THR A 442 0.75 -19.95 -14.20
CA THR A 442 0.20 -18.69 -14.68
C THR A 442 -1.32 -18.80 -14.83
N LEU A 443 -2.05 -17.75 -14.47
CA LEU A 443 -3.49 -17.67 -14.61
C LEU A 443 -3.90 -16.27 -15.07
N GLU A 444 -4.76 -16.21 -16.10
CA GLU A 444 -5.30 -14.96 -16.63
C GLU A 444 -6.48 -14.50 -15.77
N VAL A 445 -6.18 -13.73 -14.72
CA VAL A 445 -7.17 -13.11 -13.85
C VAL A 445 -6.83 -11.65 -13.71
N ASP A 446 -7.78 -10.79 -14.07
CA ASP A 446 -7.62 -9.34 -14.01
C ASP A 446 -8.47 -8.68 -12.90
N LYS A 447 -9.28 -9.47 -12.20
CA LYS A 447 -10.20 -9.01 -11.15
C LYS A 447 -10.01 -9.78 -9.86
N PHE A 448 -10.14 -9.08 -8.75
CA PHE A 448 -10.11 -9.61 -7.42
C PHE A 448 -11.53 -10.11 -7.03
N PRO A 449 -11.67 -11.31 -6.45
CA PRO A 449 -12.99 -11.86 -6.11
C PRO A 449 -13.61 -11.15 -4.90
N GLU A 450 -14.78 -10.53 -5.08
CA GLU A 450 -15.55 -9.81 -4.05
C GLU A 450 -17.01 -10.32 -3.97
N GLU A 451 -17.72 -10.05 -2.86
CA GLU A 451 -19.12 -10.50 -2.60
C GLU A 451 -20.14 -10.13 -3.68
N ASN A 452 -19.92 -9.03 -4.43
CA ASN A 452 -20.84 -8.53 -5.45
C ASN A 452 -20.37 -8.83 -6.89
N GLY A 453 -19.22 -9.47 -7.05
CA GLY A 453 -18.73 -9.93 -8.34
C GLY A 453 -19.32 -11.29 -8.66
N HIS A 454 -19.86 -11.48 -9.86
CA HIS A 454 -20.04 -12.83 -10.40
C HIS A 454 -18.65 -13.47 -10.53
N VAL A 455 -18.21 -14.16 -9.48
CA VAL A 455 -16.95 -14.91 -9.48
C VAL A 455 -17.20 -16.17 -10.31
N HIS A 456 -16.58 -16.23 -11.50
CA HIS A 456 -16.57 -17.43 -12.33
C HIS A 456 -15.43 -18.33 -11.86
N MET A 457 -15.75 -19.43 -11.18
CA MET A 457 -14.76 -20.36 -10.64
C MET A 457 -14.71 -21.62 -11.51
N GLY A 458 -13.53 -21.98 -12.03
CA GLY A 458 -13.34 -23.17 -12.86
C GLY A 458 -13.65 -24.45 -12.09
N THR A 459 -14.34 -25.40 -12.73
CA THR A 459 -14.49 -26.76 -12.21
C THR A 459 -13.32 -27.62 -12.66
N THR A 460 -12.76 -28.43 -11.77
CA THR A 460 -11.86 -29.52 -12.15
C THR A 460 -12.10 -30.70 -11.21
N ALA A 461 -12.34 -31.87 -11.79
CA ALA A 461 -12.68 -33.10 -11.09
C ALA A 461 -11.66 -33.57 -10.02
N TYR A 462 -10.42 -33.04 -10.03
CA TYR A 462 -9.38 -33.37 -9.06
C TYR A 462 -9.61 -32.71 -7.67
N HIS A 463 -10.36 -31.60 -7.60
CA HIS A 463 -10.72 -30.96 -6.33
C HIS A 463 -11.79 -31.71 -5.56
N ALA A 464 -12.66 -32.45 -6.24
CA ALA A 464 -13.67 -33.24 -5.55
C ALA A 464 -13.01 -34.25 -4.58
N GLU A 465 -11.90 -34.89 -4.95
CA GLU A 465 -11.22 -35.84 -4.04
C GLU A 465 -10.53 -35.15 -2.85
N ARG A 466 -9.85 -34.00 -3.06
CA ARG A 466 -9.12 -33.30 -1.97
C ARG A 466 -10.04 -32.47 -1.06
N ASP A 467 -11.05 -31.81 -1.61
CA ASP A 467 -12.05 -31.05 -0.85
C ASP A 467 -12.97 -32.01 -0.06
N LEU A 468 -13.26 -33.22 -0.58
CA LEU A 468 -13.93 -34.27 0.19
C LEU A 468 -13.09 -34.71 1.38
N ASP A 469 -11.77 -34.86 1.21
CA ASP A 469 -10.85 -35.17 2.30
C ASP A 469 -10.79 -34.02 3.32
N GLU A 470 -10.66 -32.75 2.92
CA GLU A 470 -10.66 -31.60 3.85
C GLU A 470 -12.01 -31.41 4.56
N MET A 471 -13.13 -31.58 3.87
CA MET A 471 -14.48 -31.59 4.47
C MET A 471 -14.68 -32.73 5.46
N LEU A 472 -14.00 -33.88 5.31
CA LEU A 472 -14.03 -34.95 6.31
C LEU A 472 -13.30 -34.55 7.61
N TYR A 473 -12.34 -33.63 7.54
CA TYR A 473 -11.48 -33.26 8.67
C TYR A 473 -11.85 -31.94 9.38
N GLN A 474 -12.54 -30.98 8.74
CA GLN A 474 -12.77 -29.65 9.34
C GLN A 474 -14.20 -29.35 9.85
N ASP A 475 -15.21 -30.07 9.37
CA ASP A 475 -16.57 -30.04 9.92
C ASP A 475 -17.20 -31.38 9.62
N THR A 476 -17.96 -31.99 10.53
CA THR A 476 -18.38 -33.42 10.50
C THR A 476 -19.13 -33.94 9.25
N GLY A 477 -19.20 -33.22 8.12
CA GLY A 477 -19.94 -33.56 6.90
C GLY A 477 -21.45 -33.64 7.12
N MET A 478 -21.89 -33.36 8.35
CA MET A 478 -23.23 -33.58 8.88
C MET A 478 -23.92 -32.24 9.09
N TYR A 479 -24.44 -31.67 8.01
CA TYR A 479 -25.32 -30.51 8.08
C TYR A 479 -26.73 -30.94 8.54
N ARG A 480 -27.28 -30.22 9.52
CA ARG A 480 -28.69 -30.42 9.89
C ARG A 480 -29.58 -29.89 8.77
N ASN A 481 -30.74 -30.53 8.57
CA ASN A 481 -31.72 -30.05 7.59
C ASN A 481 -32.03 -28.56 7.84
N GLN A 482 -31.90 -27.74 6.81
CA GLN A 482 -32.19 -26.31 6.83
C GLN A 482 -31.43 -25.53 7.92
N GLN A 483 -30.18 -25.93 8.16
CA GLN A 483 -29.28 -25.27 9.11
C GLN A 483 -28.98 -23.81 8.75
N TYR A 484 -28.96 -23.48 7.45
CA TYR A 484 -28.57 -22.17 6.95
C TYR A 484 -29.74 -21.41 6.34
N GLY A 485 -29.86 -20.13 6.69
CA GLY A 485 -30.93 -19.25 6.23
C GLY A 485 -30.56 -18.32 5.09
N GLN A 486 -29.28 -18.21 4.72
CA GLN A 486 -28.79 -17.40 3.61
C GLN A 486 -27.71 -18.13 2.83
N ALA A 487 -27.62 -17.80 1.54
CA ALA A 487 -26.60 -18.35 0.66
C ALA A 487 -26.05 -17.31 -0.33
N ASN A 488 -24.83 -17.53 -0.83
CA ASN A 488 -24.20 -16.79 -1.91
C ASN A 488 -23.98 -17.74 -3.08
N ALA A 489 -24.62 -17.47 -4.22
CA ALA A 489 -24.44 -18.26 -5.42
C ALA A 489 -23.10 -17.93 -6.10
N LEU A 490 -22.31 -18.96 -6.36
CA LEU A 490 -21.04 -18.90 -7.09
C LEU A 490 -21.23 -19.60 -8.44
N ASN A 491 -21.21 -18.85 -9.54
CA ASN A 491 -21.39 -19.43 -10.87
C ASN A 491 -20.15 -20.24 -11.26
N LEU A 492 -20.33 -21.54 -11.44
CA LEU A 492 -19.29 -22.45 -11.89
C LEU A 492 -19.00 -22.23 -13.38
N LYS A 493 -17.70 -22.27 -13.72
CA LYS A 493 -17.25 -22.31 -15.10
C LYS A 493 -17.02 -23.77 -15.51
N THR A 494 -17.90 -24.31 -16.34
CA THR A 494 -18.00 -25.76 -16.61
C THR A 494 -17.66 -26.13 -18.05
N MET A 495 -17.25 -27.37 -18.31
CA MET A 495 -17.38 -27.99 -19.63
C MET A 495 -18.80 -28.57 -19.81
N TYR A 496 -19.23 -28.75 -21.06
CA TYR A 496 -20.57 -29.29 -21.35
C TYR A 496 -20.79 -30.67 -20.71
N GLU A 497 -19.78 -31.54 -20.74
CA GLU A 497 -19.84 -32.88 -20.15
C GLU A 497 -19.96 -32.85 -18.63
N GLU A 498 -19.43 -31.81 -17.96
CA GLU A 498 -19.48 -31.67 -16.50
C GLU A 498 -20.87 -31.26 -16.01
N ILE A 499 -21.68 -30.59 -16.85
CA ILE A 499 -23.01 -30.12 -16.46
C ILE A 499 -23.85 -31.28 -15.91
N ALA A 500 -23.91 -32.41 -16.61
CA ALA A 500 -24.74 -33.55 -16.19
C ALA A 500 -24.30 -34.15 -14.85
N ILE A 501 -22.99 -34.18 -14.59
CA ILE A 501 -22.40 -34.70 -13.35
C ILE A 501 -22.78 -33.76 -12.19
N LEU A 502 -22.52 -32.47 -12.35
CA LEU A 502 -22.79 -31.45 -11.34
C LEU A 502 -24.30 -31.32 -11.08
N TRP A 503 -25.13 -31.48 -12.11
CA TRP A 503 -26.59 -31.41 -12.00
C TRP A 503 -27.14 -32.41 -10.99
N GLU A 504 -26.65 -33.66 -10.99
CA GLU A 504 -27.11 -34.69 -10.05
C GLU A 504 -26.52 -34.52 -8.63
N GLN A 505 -25.33 -33.94 -8.53
CA GLN A 505 -24.56 -33.82 -7.30
C GLN A 505 -25.17 -32.79 -6.31
N GLU A 506 -25.22 -33.15 -5.02
CA GLU A 506 -25.59 -32.20 -3.95
C GLU A 506 -24.58 -31.06 -3.84
N THR A 507 -25.03 -29.86 -3.50
CA THR A 507 -24.21 -28.64 -3.48
C THR A 507 -23.00 -28.77 -2.56
N LYS A 508 -23.14 -29.45 -1.42
CA LYS A 508 -22.04 -29.67 -0.45
C LYS A 508 -20.87 -30.49 -1.00
N PHE A 509 -21.07 -31.26 -2.06
CA PHE A 509 -20.02 -32.05 -2.68
C PHE A 509 -19.45 -31.38 -3.94
N ARG A 510 -20.03 -30.26 -4.36
CA ARG A 510 -19.55 -29.52 -5.53
C ARG A 510 -18.28 -28.74 -5.18
N PRO A 511 -17.36 -28.57 -6.14
CA PRO A 511 -16.15 -27.77 -5.92
C PRO A 511 -16.50 -26.34 -5.50
N ASN A 512 -15.70 -25.76 -4.60
CA ASN A 512 -15.87 -24.42 -4.04
C ASN A 512 -17.07 -24.23 -3.10
N PHE A 513 -17.73 -25.32 -2.66
CA PHE A 513 -18.70 -25.20 -1.57
C PHE A 513 -18.00 -24.85 -0.26
N SER A 514 -18.53 -23.87 0.46
CA SER A 514 -18.03 -23.51 1.79
C SER A 514 -19.13 -22.92 2.66
N THR A 515 -18.96 -23.02 3.97
CA THR A 515 -19.85 -22.42 4.96
C THR A 515 -19.09 -21.41 5.80
N ILE A 516 -19.55 -20.15 5.80
CA ILE A 516 -18.88 -19.05 6.51
C ILE A 516 -19.96 -18.20 7.17
N ASP A 517 -19.80 -17.91 8.47
CA ASP A 517 -20.67 -17.02 9.24
C ASP A 517 -22.19 -17.32 9.10
N ASN A 518 -22.57 -18.60 9.24
CA ASN A 518 -23.95 -19.08 9.06
C ASN A 518 -24.56 -18.83 7.66
N LYS A 519 -23.73 -18.59 6.65
CA LYS A 519 -24.13 -18.55 5.24
C LYS A 519 -23.41 -19.63 4.45
N VAL A 520 -24.05 -20.06 3.37
CA VAL A 520 -23.49 -21.07 2.45
C VAL A 520 -23.06 -20.41 1.16
N ASN A 521 -21.82 -20.61 0.75
CA ASN A 521 -21.38 -20.32 -0.61
C ASN A 521 -21.75 -21.54 -1.47
N ILE A 522 -22.76 -21.39 -2.32
CA ILE A 522 -23.35 -22.46 -3.12
C ILE A 522 -22.81 -22.39 -4.55
N PRO A 523 -22.10 -23.42 -5.02
CA PRO A 523 -21.73 -23.54 -6.43
C PRO A 523 -22.96 -23.84 -7.30
N VAL A 524 -23.24 -22.99 -8.28
CA VAL A 524 -24.40 -23.10 -9.19
C VAL A 524 -23.96 -23.19 -10.64
N VAL A 525 -24.70 -23.96 -11.43
CA VAL A 525 -24.51 -24.01 -12.89
C VAL A 525 -25.45 -22.97 -13.52
N PHE A 526 -24.90 -21.97 -14.22
CA PHE A 526 -25.68 -21.09 -15.08
C PHE A 526 -25.06 -21.11 -16.48
N ALA A 527 -25.68 -21.85 -17.38
CA ALA A 527 -25.13 -22.12 -18.71
C ALA A 527 -26.18 -22.01 -19.83
N LYS A 528 -25.69 -21.74 -21.05
CA LYS A 528 -26.41 -21.77 -22.31
C LYS A 528 -25.74 -22.76 -23.25
N VAL A 529 -26.50 -23.72 -23.76
CA VAL A 529 -26.05 -24.75 -24.69
C VAL A 529 -26.62 -24.46 -26.07
N CYS A 530 -25.73 -24.22 -27.01
CA CYS A 530 -26.01 -23.91 -28.41
C CYS A 530 -25.68 -25.11 -29.31
N GLY A 531 -26.58 -25.40 -30.25
CA GLY A 531 -26.42 -26.48 -31.23
C GLY A 531 -26.71 -27.88 -30.70
N VAL A 532 -26.58 -28.86 -31.60
CA VAL A 532 -26.84 -30.28 -31.36
C VAL A 532 -25.65 -31.09 -31.87
N LYS A 533 -25.06 -31.89 -30.98
CA LYS A 533 -23.93 -32.77 -31.31
C LYS A 533 -24.30 -33.71 -32.46
N ASP A 534 -23.47 -33.74 -33.49
CA ASP A 534 -23.63 -34.53 -34.73
C ASP A 534 -24.97 -34.32 -35.47
N GLY A 535 -25.72 -33.25 -35.15
CA GLY A 535 -27.08 -33.04 -35.67
C GLY A 535 -28.10 -34.10 -35.21
N ALA A 536 -27.75 -34.92 -34.22
CA ALA A 536 -28.53 -36.08 -33.80
C ALA A 536 -29.57 -35.68 -32.73
N SER A 537 -30.79 -35.33 -33.17
CA SER A 537 -31.87 -34.85 -32.30
C SER A 537 -32.31 -35.87 -31.24
N ALA A 538 -32.37 -37.16 -31.56
CA ALA A 538 -32.81 -38.19 -30.63
C ALA A 538 -31.85 -38.38 -29.43
N PRO A 539 -30.53 -38.55 -29.62
CA PRO A 539 -29.55 -38.55 -28.53
C PRO A 539 -29.56 -37.26 -27.70
N TYR A 540 -29.71 -36.10 -28.34
CA TYR A 540 -29.79 -34.81 -27.67
C TYR A 540 -30.96 -34.76 -26.68
N TRP A 541 -32.17 -35.07 -27.14
CA TRP A 541 -33.34 -35.07 -26.27
C TRP A 541 -33.30 -36.15 -25.19
N LYS A 542 -32.62 -37.28 -25.45
CA LYS A 542 -32.37 -38.30 -24.43
C LYS A 542 -31.50 -37.74 -23.29
N GLY A 543 -30.45 -36.97 -23.62
CA GLY A 543 -29.60 -36.29 -22.63
C GLY A 543 -30.35 -35.21 -21.85
N VAL A 544 -31.17 -34.39 -22.53
CA VAL A 544 -32.02 -33.40 -21.85
C VAL A 544 -33.00 -34.07 -20.90
N LYS A 545 -33.62 -35.17 -21.32
CA LYS A 545 -34.57 -35.93 -20.49
C LYS A 545 -33.92 -36.51 -19.23
N SER A 546 -32.64 -36.89 -19.25
CA SER A 546 -31.94 -37.32 -18.03
C SER A 546 -31.67 -36.21 -17.01
N LEU A 547 -31.76 -34.94 -17.41
CA LEU A 547 -31.60 -33.78 -16.50
C LEU A 547 -32.93 -33.37 -15.83
N VAL A 548 -34.06 -33.94 -16.27
CA VAL A 548 -35.38 -33.63 -15.71
C VAL A 548 -35.67 -34.58 -14.54
N ASN A 549 -35.76 -34.01 -13.34
CA ASN A 549 -36.12 -34.70 -12.10
C ASN A 549 -37.16 -33.87 -11.31
N ASP A 550 -37.47 -34.28 -10.08
CA ASP A 550 -38.49 -33.63 -9.23
C ASP A 550 -38.12 -32.19 -8.85
N GLU A 551 -36.83 -31.84 -8.87
CA GLU A 551 -36.32 -30.49 -8.60
C GLU A 551 -36.23 -29.60 -9.86
N THR A 552 -36.54 -30.12 -11.05
CA THR A 552 -36.40 -29.42 -12.34
C THR A 552 -37.71 -28.80 -12.83
N PHE A 553 -37.73 -27.48 -12.97
CA PHE A 553 -38.76 -26.76 -13.71
C PHE A 553 -38.37 -26.62 -15.18
N VAL A 554 -39.25 -27.04 -16.10
CA VAL A 554 -38.97 -27.01 -17.55
C VAL A 554 -39.86 -25.98 -18.24
N ILE A 555 -39.24 -25.01 -18.91
CA ILE A 555 -39.90 -24.01 -19.75
C ILE A 555 -39.72 -24.41 -21.21
N GLN A 556 -40.84 -24.52 -21.93
CA GLN A 556 -40.87 -24.87 -23.36
C GLN A 556 -41.53 -23.79 -24.22
N ASN A 557 -42.28 -22.87 -23.59
CA ASN A 557 -42.99 -21.79 -24.27
C ASN A 557 -42.19 -20.49 -24.10
N VAL A 558 -41.85 -19.86 -25.22
CA VAL A 558 -41.04 -18.63 -25.25
C VAL A 558 -41.86 -17.51 -25.90
N PRO A 559 -42.03 -16.35 -25.24
CA PRO A 559 -41.64 -16.07 -23.85
C PRO A 559 -42.50 -16.84 -22.83
N PHE A 560 -41.93 -17.16 -21.68
CA PHE A 560 -42.66 -17.78 -20.56
C PHE A 560 -43.44 -16.74 -19.77
N ILE A 561 -42.81 -15.62 -19.45
CA ILE A 561 -43.44 -14.44 -18.87
C ILE A 561 -43.58 -13.38 -19.98
N SER A 562 -44.79 -13.24 -20.50
CA SER A 562 -45.08 -12.23 -21.52
C SER A 562 -45.17 -10.82 -20.89
N PRO A 563 -44.61 -9.77 -21.54
CA PRO A 563 -44.73 -8.39 -21.08
C PRO A 563 -46.18 -7.88 -20.99
N GLU A 564 -47.08 -8.44 -21.82
CA GLU A 564 -48.50 -8.08 -21.85
C GLU A 564 -49.30 -8.69 -20.70
N THR A 565 -48.74 -9.67 -19.99
CA THR A 565 -49.41 -10.31 -18.87
C THR A 565 -49.51 -9.34 -17.69
N GLU A 566 -50.72 -9.16 -17.16
CA GLU A 566 -50.96 -8.28 -16.01
C GLU A 566 -50.18 -8.80 -14.78
N ASN A 567 -49.33 -7.94 -14.23
CA ASN A 567 -48.58 -8.24 -13.01
C ASN A 567 -49.13 -7.34 -11.88
N PRO A 568 -49.89 -7.91 -10.92
CA PRO A 568 -50.52 -7.14 -9.86
C PRO A 568 -49.51 -6.45 -8.94
N MET A 569 -48.25 -6.91 -8.92
CA MET A 569 -47.20 -6.34 -8.08
C MET A 569 -46.66 -5.01 -8.61
N LYS A 570 -46.93 -4.64 -9.87
CA LYS A 570 -46.50 -3.35 -10.45
C LYS A 570 -46.98 -2.17 -9.61
N ALA A 571 -48.20 -2.23 -9.08
CA ALA A 571 -48.81 -1.18 -8.26
C ALA A 571 -48.04 -0.87 -6.96
N TYR A 572 -47.30 -1.84 -6.41
CA TYR A 572 -46.63 -1.72 -5.11
C TYR A 572 -45.11 -1.48 -5.24
N THR A 573 -44.57 -1.44 -6.46
CA THR A 573 -43.11 -1.35 -6.70
C THR A 573 -42.46 -0.11 -6.09
N HIS A 574 -43.11 1.05 -6.14
CA HIS A 574 -42.63 2.29 -5.52
C HIS A 574 -42.64 2.23 -3.99
N ASP A 575 -43.49 1.40 -3.39
CA ASP A 575 -43.50 1.19 -1.95
C ASP A 575 -42.44 0.20 -1.50
N PHE A 576 -42.21 -0.83 -2.31
CA PHE A 576 -41.25 -1.89 -2.02
C PHE A 576 -39.80 -1.49 -2.29
N PHE A 577 -39.58 -0.50 -3.16
CA PHE A 577 -38.24 -0.01 -3.50
C PHE A 577 -38.18 1.52 -3.46
N LYS A 578 -37.37 2.07 -2.54
CA LYS A 578 -37.21 3.51 -2.34
C LYS A 578 -35.73 3.87 -2.23
N ARG A 579 -35.33 4.94 -2.93
CA ARG A 579 -33.96 5.53 -2.86
C ARG A 579 -32.84 4.49 -3.03
N GLY A 580 -32.98 3.58 -3.99
CA GLY A 580 -31.96 2.55 -4.25
C GLY A 580 -32.01 1.34 -3.30
N LYS A 581 -32.96 1.27 -2.36
CA LYS A 581 -33.05 0.17 -1.39
C LYS A 581 -34.42 -0.51 -1.36
N VAL A 582 -34.40 -1.83 -1.34
CA VAL A 582 -35.53 -2.72 -1.05
C VAL A 582 -35.96 -2.53 0.41
N GLN A 583 -37.25 -2.35 0.64
CA GLN A 583 -37.81 -2.00 1.95
C GLN A 583 -38.24 -3.26 2.71
N PHE A 584 -37.29 -4.02 3.27
CA PHE A 584 -37.52 -5.35 3.86
C PHE A 584 -38.67 -5.38 4.86
N HIS A 585 -38.64 -4.49 5.86
CA HIS A 585 -39.66 -4.44 6.92
C HIS A 585 -41.03 -4.08 6.36
N SER A 586 -41.09 -3.04 5.53
CA SER A 586 -42.33 -2.58 4.89
C SER A 586 -42.96 -3.69 4.04
N ILE A 587 -42.16 -4.40 3.25
CA ILE A 587 -42.61 -5.51 2.40
C ILE A 587 -43.19 -6.65 3.25
N LYS A 588 -42.45 -7.13 4.26
CA LYS A 588 -42.91 -8.23 5.13
C LYS A 588 -44.20 -7.88 5.89
N SER A 589 -44.42 -6.60 6.22
CA SER A 589 -45.64 -6.12 6.87
C SER A 589 -46.80 -5.81 5.91
N HIS A 590 -46.57 -5.84 4.59
CA HIS A 590 -47.55 -5.40 3.60
C HIS A 590 -48.66 -6.45 3.40
N PRO A 591 -49.96 -6.06 3.40
CA PRO A 591 -51.08 -7.01 3.27
C PRO A 591 -51.05 -7.85 1.98
N GLN A 592 -50.48 -7.30 0.91
CA GLN A 592 -50.40 -7.96 -0.40
C GLN A 592 -49.03 -8.60 -0.67
N TYR A 593 -48.21 -8.83 0.36
CA TYR A 593 -46.93 -9.52 0.17
C TYR A 593 -47.15 -11.01 -0.13
N PRO A 594 -46.78 -11.49 -1.34
CA PRO A 594 -47.19 -12.81 -1.81
C PRO A 594 -46.44 -13.96 -1.14
N TYR A 595 -45.32 -13.71 -0.44
CA TYR A 595 -44.46 -14.77 0.10
C TYR A 595 -44.45 -14.84 1.62
N SER A 596 -45.43 -14.22 2.29
CA SER A 596 -45.60 -14.22 3.75
C SER A 596 -45.73 -15.63 4.36
N PHE A 597 -46.11 -16.64 3.56
CA PHE A 597 -46.21 -18.03 3.99
C PHE A 597 -44.90 -18.82 3.92
N LEU A 598 -43.85 -18.28 3.29
CA LEU A 598 -42.52 -18.89 3.32
C LEU A 598 -41.89 -18.70 4.70
N ARG A 599 -40.88 -19.51 5.03
CA ARG A 599 -40.12 -19.28 6.27
C ARG A 599 -39.42 -17.93 6.22
N ASP A 600 -39.33 -17.27 7.37
CA ASP A 600 -38.73 -15.93 7.51
C ASP A 600 -37.34 -15.83 6.89
N THR A 601 -36.51 -16.85 7.08
CA THR A 601 -35.15 -16.93 6.51
C THR A 601 -35.16 -16.96 4.98
N MET A 602 -36.08 -17.72 4.38
CA MET A 602 -36.22 -17.79 2.91
C MET A 602 -36.78 -16.48 2.35
N GLN A 603 -37.70 -15.82 3.07
CA GLN A 603 -38.15 -14.48 2.70
C GLN A 603 -36.98 -13.48 2.72
N ASP A 604 -36.16 -13.49 3.77
CA ASP A 604 -34.97 -12.61 3.85
C ASP A 604 -33.96 -12.90 2.73
N HIS A 605 -33.73 -14.17 2.41
CA HIS A 605 -32.87 -14.57 1.30
C HIS A 605 -33.39 -14.02 -0.04
N ILE A 606 -34.67 -14.19 -0.35
CA ILE A 606 -35.32 -13.63 -1.57
C ILE A 606 -35.13 -12.11 -1.64
N LEU A 607 -35.41 -11.39 -0.56
CA LEU A 607 -35.29 -9.93 -0.51
C LEU A 607 -33.84 -9.46 -0.65
N TYR A 608 -32.89 -10.19 -0.06
CA TYR A 608 -31.47 -9.92 -0.18
C TYR A 608 -30.96 -10.14 -1.62
N LYS A 609 -31.40 -11.23 -2.28
CA LYS A 609 -31.06 -11.48 -3.68
C LYS A 609 -31.71 -10.50 -4.64
N LEU A 610 -32.91 -10.01 -4.31
CA LEU A 610 -33.55 -8.93 -5.06
C LEU A 610 -32.71 -7.64 -4.99
N GLN A 611 -32.22 -7.27 -3.80
CA GLN A 611 -31.34 -6.12 -3.65
C GLN A 611 -30.05 -6.28 -4.46
N ILE A 612 -29.40 -7.45 -4.38
CA ILE A 612 -28.18 -7.75 -5.16
C ILE A 612 -28.43 -7.65 -6.66
N LEU A 613 -29.54 -8.21 -7.16
CA LEU A 613 -29.87 -8.15 -8.59
C LEU A 613 -29.97 -6.70 -9.08
N ILE A 614 -30.58 -5.81 -8.29
CA ILE A 614 -30.71 -4.39 -8.62
C ILE A 614 -29.35 -3.68 -8.54
N ASP A 615 -28.61 -3.87 -7.45
CA ASP A 615 -27.33 -3.18 -7.20
C ASP A 615 -26.24 -3.57 -8.19
N SER A 616 -26.25 -4.83 -8.66
CA SER A 616 -25.31 -5.34 -9.65
C SER A 616 -25.48 -4.73 -11.04
N LYS A 617 -26.66 -4.14 -11.33
CA LYS A 617 -27.01 -3.53 -12.63
C LYS A 617 -26.75 -4.44 -13.83
N ILE A 618 -26.81 -5.76 -13.63
CA ILE A 618 -26.56 -6.74 -14.69
C ILE A 618 -27.67 -6.74 -15.74
N ILE A 619 -28.89 -6.40 -15.35
CA ILE A 619 -30.02 -6.25 -16.26
C ILE A 619 -29.93 -4.88 -16.94
N LYS A 620 -29.97 -4.87 -18.28
CA LYS A 620 -29.89 -3.66 -19.09
C LYS A 620 -31.06 -2.72 -18.80
N GLY A 621 -30.77 -1.43 -18.64
CA GLY A 621 -31.76 -0.39 -18.34
C GLY A 621 -32.02 -0.15 -16.84
N THR A 622 -31.36 -0.88 -15.93
CA THR A 622 -31.48 -0.66 -14.48
C THR A 622 -30.92 0.71 -14.10
N PHE A 623 -31.73 1.56 -13.44
CA PHE A 623 -31.46 2.98 -13.14
C PHE A 623 -31.33 3.91 -14.36
N GLU A 624 -31.60 3.43 -15.57
CA GLU A 624 -31.60 4.23 -16.79
C GLU A 624 -33.02 4.46 -17.29
N THR A 625 -33.82 3.38 -17.37
CA THR A 625 -35.18 3.37 -17.94
C THR A 625 -36.25 2.89 -16.96
N GLY A 626 -35.90 2.78 -15.66
CA GLY A 626 -36.84 2.34 -14.61
C GLY A 626 -37.00 0.82 -14.50
N VAL A 627 -36.08 0.04 -15.09
CA VAL A 627 -36.14 -1.44 -15.09
C VAL A 627 -36.08 -2.03 -13.68
N GLU A 628 -35.51 -1.32 -12.70
CA GLU A 628 -35.53 -1.70 -11.28
C GLU A 628 -36.95 -1.99 -10.76
N HIS A 629 -37.97 -1.23 -11.22
CA HIS A 629 -39.36 -1.49 -10.84
C HIS A 629 -39.91 -2.74 -11.53
N THR A 630 -39.49 -3.01 -12.77
CA THR A 630 -39.81 -4.27 -13.46
C THR A 630 -39.15 -5.47 -12.78
N ILE A 631 -37.91 -5.32 -12.29
CA ILE A 631 -37.21 -6.35 -11.51
C ILE A 631 -38.01 -6.69 -10.25
N VAL A 632 -38.37 -5.67 -9.46
CA VAL A 632 -39.18 -5.82 -8.25
C VAL A 632 -40.52 -6.50 -8.55
N ALA A 633 -41.25 -6.04 -9.56
CA ALA A 633 -42.54 -6.63 -9.92
C ALA A 633 -42.41 -8.10 -10.36
N THR A 634 -41.39 -8.43 -11.14
CA THR A 634 -41.18 -9.80 -11.65
C THR A 634 -40.81 -10.76 -10.53
N VAL A 635 -39.90 -10.35 -9.63
CA VAL A 635 -39.47 -11.16 -8.48
C VAL A 635 -40.60 -11.39 -7.47
N PHE A 636 -41.57 -10.48 -7.35
CA PHE A 636 -42.74 -10.70 -6.51
C PHE A 636 -43.91 -11.40 -7.22
N ASN A 637 -43.77 -11.78 -8.50
CA ASN A 637 -44.80 -12.48 -9.25
C ASN A 637 -44.30 -13.82 -9.81
N LEU A 638 -43.46 -14.52 -9.06
CA LEU A 638 -42.94 -15.84 -9.44
C LEU A 638 -44.05 -16.91 -9.52
N PRO A 639 -43.94 -17.90 -10.43
CA PRO A 639 -44.86 -19.03 -10.53
C PRO A 639 -44.93 -19.85 -9.24
N LYS A 640 -46.08 -20.46 -8.97
CA LYS A 640 -46.31 -21.25 -7.73
C LYS A 640 -45.36 -22.44 -7.60
N GLU A 641 -45.00 -23.05 -8.72
CA GLU A 641 -44.07 -24.18 -8.80
C GLU A 641 -42.68 -23.77 -8.30
N ILE A 642 -42.21 -22.58 -8.70
CA ILE A 642 -40.94 -22.01 -8.24
C ILE A 642 -40.98 -21.71 -6.75
N ILE A 643 -42.10 -21.18 -6.25
CA ILE A 643 -42.25 -20.92 -4.82
C ILE A 643 -42.21 -22.23 -4.00
N ARG A 644 -42.77 -23.32 -4.52
CA ARG A 644 -42.68 -24.65 -3.87
C ARG A 644 -41.24 -25.16 -3.83
N LEU A 645 -40.49 -25.00 -4.91
CA LEU A 645 -39.07 -25.36 -4.95
C LEU A 645 -38.26 -24.54 -3.96
N LEU A 646 -38.49 -23.22 -3.87
CA LEU A 646 -37.84 -22.34 -2.90
C LEU A 646 -38.14 -22.76 -1.45
N GLN A 647 -39.38 -23.15 -1.14
CA GLN A 647 -39.75 -23.60 0.20
C GLN A 647 -39.06 -24.91 0.60
N GLN A 648 -38.77 -25.79 -0.37
CA GLN A 648 -38.10 -27.07 -0.14
C GLN A 648 -36.58 -26.95 -0.14
N PHE A 649 -36.03 -25.85 -0.65
CA PHE A 649 -34.60 -25.69 -0.87
C PHE A 649 -33.82 -25.70 0.44
N ASP A 650 -32.90 -26.65 0.55
CA ASP A 650 -31.87 -26.75 1.57
C ASP A 650 -30.50 -26.51 0.91
N PHE A 651 -29.80 -25.47 1.37
CA PHE A 651 -28.59 -24.95 0.72
C PHE A 651 -27.41 -25.92 0.68
N THR A 652 -27.43 -26.99 1.48
CA THR A 652 -26.38 -28.03 1.49
C THR A 652 -26.76 -29.30 0.72
N LYS A 653 -27.96 -29.37 0.12
CA LYS A 653 -28.48 -30.58 -0.56
C LYS A 653 -28.59 -30.35 -2.07
N LYS A 654 -29.56 -30.99 -2.73
CA LYS A 654 -29.88 -30.71 -4.14
C LYS A 654 -30.55 -29.34 -4.25
N ASN A 655 -29.95 -28.47 -5.06
CA ASN A 655 -30.55 -27.19 -5.40
C ASN A 655 -31.64 -27.36 -6.48
N PRO A 656 -32.69 -26.51 -6.44
CA PRO A 656 -33.68 -26.42 -7.50
C PRO A 656 -33.08 -26.09 -8.85
N LYS A 657 -33.79 -26.47 -9.92
CA LYS A 657 -33.24 -26.41 -11.28
C LYS A 657 -34.23 -25.83 -12.28
N LEU A 658 -33.70 -25.16 -13.27
CA LEU A 658 -34.45 -24.58 -14.37
C LEU A 658 -33.84 -25.00 -15.69
N ILE A 659 -34.66 -25.61 -16.57
CA ILE A 659 -34.31 -25.83 -17.97
C ILE A 659 -35.20 -24.93 -18.82
N TYR A 660 -34.58 -24.03 -19.59
CA TYR A 660 -35.27 -23.12 -20.49
C TYR A 660 -34.98 -23.52 -21.94
N ILE A 661 -35.99 -24.00 -22.66
CA ILE A 661 -35.85 -24.54 -24.01
C ILE A 661 -36.37 -23.51 -25.01
N ASN A 662 -35.51 -23.08 -25.94
CA ASN A 662 -35.90 -22.25 -27.08
C ASN A 662 -35.40 -22.87 -28.39
N THR A 663 -36.28 -23.55 -29.12
CA THR A 663 -35.94 -24.21 -30.40
C THR A 663 -36.24 -23.36 -31.63
N GLY A 664 -36.87 -22.20 -31.47
CA GLY A 664 -37.31 -21.34 -32.57
C GLY A 664 -36.72 -19.93 -32.52
N GLU A 665 -37.34 -19.01 -33.28
CA GLU A 665 -36.94 -17.60 -33.40
C GLU A 665 -37.59 -16.69 -32.34
N ASN A 666 -38.43 -17.25 -31.46
CA ASN A 666 -39.12 -16.46 -30.44
C ASN A 666 -38.15 -15.78 -29.49
N ILE A 667 -38.38 -14.49 -29.24
CA ILE A 667 -37.53 -13.65 -28.42
C ILE A 667 -37.84 -13.90 -26.93
N ILE A 668 -36.79 -14.15 -26.16
CA ILE A 668 -36.87 -14.24 -24.69
C ILE A 668 -37.15 -12.84 -24.15
N SER A 669 -38.15 -12.71 -23.28
CA SER A 669 -38.56 -11.41 -22.74
C SER A 669 -37.58 -10.90 -21.67
N LEU A 670 -37.61 -9.58 -21.41
CA LEU A 670 -36.89 -8.98 -20.28
C LEU A 670 -37.29 -9.63 -18.94
N GLN A 671 -38.57 -9.96 -18.77
CA GLN A 671 -39.09 -10.59 -17.56
C GLN A 671 -38.53 -12.01 -17.39
N ASP A 672 -38.40 -12.78 -18.47
CA ASP A 672 -37.75 -14.08 -18.43
C ASP A 672 -36.27 -13.96 -18.05
N THR A 673 -35.55 -12.97 -18.59
CA THR A 673 -34.15 -12.72 -18.21
C THR A 673 -34.01 -12.33 -16.74
N ILE A 674 -34.88 -11.45 -16.23
CA ILE A 674 -34.91 -11.08 -14.81
C ILE A 674 -35.19 -12.31 -13.95
N PHE A 675 -36.17 -13.11 -14.35
CA PHE A 675 -36.57 -14.32 -13.64
C PHE A 675 -35.41 -15.31 -13.51
N THR A 676 -34.69 -15.61 -14.59
CA THR A 676 -33.59 -16.59 -14.55
C THR A 676 -32.34 -16.05 -13.88
N ALA A 677 -32.01 -14.77 -14.06
CA ALA A 677 -30.93 -14.11 -13.33
C ALA A 677 -31.20 -14.09 -11.81
N PHE A 678 -32.44 -13.84 -11.41
CA PHE A 678 -32.82 -13.90 -10.00
C PHE A 678 -32.69 -15.32 -9.44
N LEU A 679 -33.17 -16.33 -10.17
CA LEU A 679 -33.10 -17.72 -9.70
C LEU A 679 -31.68 -18.23 -9.53
N SER A 680 -30.75 -17.90 -10.45
CA SER A 680 -29.34 -18.26 -10.28
C SER A 680 -28.73 -17.60 -9.04
N LEU A 681 -29.02 -16.32 -8.77
CA LEU A 681 -28.60 -15.62 -7.55
C LEU A 681 -29.14 -16.25 -6.26
N VAL A 682 -30.36 -16.80 -6.33
CA VAL A 682 -30.98 -17.51 -5.19
C VAL A 682 -30.33 -18.87 -4.93
N GLY A 683 -29.74 -19.48 -5.96
CA GLY A 683 -29.02 -20.76 -5.84
C GLY A 683 -29.47 -21.84 -6.83
N PHE A 684 -30.32 -21.51 -7.81
CA PHE A 684 -30.80 -22.49 -8.80
C PHE A 684 -29.71 -22.82 -9.82
N ASP A 685 -29.67 -24.07 -10.27
CA ASP A 685 -29.01 -24.38 -11.53
C ASP A 685 -29.93 -23.94 -12.68
N VAL A 686 -29.40 -23.19 -13.64
CA VAL A 686 -30.14 -22.67 -14.79
C VAL A 686 -29.44 -23.10 -16.08
N LEU A 687 -30.17 -23.82 -16.93
CA LEU A 687 -29.69 -24.30 -18.22
C LEU A 687 -30.58 -23.80 -19.36
N TYR A 688 -30.02 -22.97 -20.22
CA TYR A 688 -30.63 -22.60 -21.49
C TYR A 688 -30.27 -23.63 -22.56
N LEU A 689 -31.27 -24.15 -23.24
CA LEU A 689 -31.12 -25.04 -24.38
C LEU A 689 -31.61 -24.31 -25.63
N VAL A 690 -30.66 -23.85 -26.44
CA VAL A 690 -30.92 -23.03 -27.63
C VAL A 690 -30.29 -23.71 -28.86
N PRO A 691 -30.89 -24.78 -29.41
CA PRO A 691 -30.35 -25.52 -30.55
C PRO A 691 -30.05 -24.65 -31.78
N THR A 692 -30.73 -23.52 -31.93
CA THR A 692 -30.55 -22.57 -33.03
C THR A 692 -29.26 -21.77 -32.94
N GLY A 693 -28.64 -21.68 -31.76
CA GLY A 693 -27.49 -20.82 -31.50
C GLY A 693 -27.81 -19.32 -31.47
N TYR A 694 -29.08 -18.92 -31.49
CA TYR A 694 -29.44 -17.50 -31.51
C TYR A 694 -29.00 -16.75 -30.27
N GLN A 695 -28.57 -15.50 -30.48
CA GLN A 695 -28.43 -14.52 -29.40
C GLN A 695 -29.81 -13.99 -29.06
N ASN A 696 -30.31 -14.33 -27.87
CA ASN A 696 -31.67 -14.04 -27.45
C ASN A 696 -31.72 -13.51 -26.01
N ILE A 697 -30.99 -14.14 -25.10
CA ILE A 697 -30.94 -13.72 -23.71
C ILE A 697 -29.91 -12.63 -23.45
N GLU A 698 -28.80 -12.63 -24.21
CA GLU A 698 -27.66 -11.74 -24.06
C GLU A 698 -28.06 -10.27 -24.21
N GLN A 699 -29.04 -9.99 -25.07
CA GLN A 699 -29.48 -8.62 -25.39
C GLN A 699 -30.05 -7.84 -24.19
N HIS A 700 -30.48 -8.55 -23.14
CA HIS A 700 -31.06 -7.97 -21.93
C HIS A 700 -30.05 -7.85 -20.78
N PHE A 701 -28.80 -8.28 -20.99
CA PHE A 701 -27.73 -8.15 -20.03
C PHE A 701 -26.75 -7.03 -20.40
N ASN A 702 -26.28 -6.28 -19.40
CA ASN A 702 -25.14 -5.37 -19.53
C ASN A 702 -23.80 -6.12 -19.54
N LYS A 703 -23.77 -7.30 -18.93
CA LYS A 703 -22.63 -8.22 -18.88
C LYS A 703 -23.14 -9.66 -18.89
N ILE A 704 -22.51 -10.53 -19.67
CA ILE A 704 -22.84 -11.96 -19.69
C ILE A 704 -22.49 -12.57 -18.32
N ILE A 705 -23.42 -13.32 -17.73
CA ILE A 705 -23.31 -13.92 -16.39
C ILE A 705 -23.38 -15.46 -16.40
N PHE A 706 -23.49 -16.06 -17.58
CA PHE A 706 -23.60 -17.50 -17.77
C PHE A 706 -22.53 -17.99 -18.76
N ASP A 707 -22.22 -19.27 -18.70
CA ASP A 707 -21.31 -19.92 -19.63
C ASP A 707 -22.03 -20.31 -20.92
N GLU A 708 -21.43 -20.05 -22.09
CA GLU A 708 -21.95 -20.55 -23.36
C GLU A 708 -21.15 -21.75 -23.85
N HIS A 709 -21.86 -22.84 -24.17
CA HIS A 709 -21.30 -24.06 -24.75
C HIS A 709 -21.84 -24.27 -26.16
N GLN A 710 -20.95 -24.36 -27.14
CA GLN A 710 -21.29 -24.69 -28.52
C GLN A 710 -20.96 -26.17 -28.76
N ILE A 711 -21.98 -27.02 -28.89
CA ILE A 711 -21.82 -28.49 -28.83
C ILE A 711 -22.00 -29.19 -30.17
N GLY A 712 -22.34 -28.47 -31.23
CA GLY A 712 -22.52 -29.05 -32.56
C GLY A 712 -23.27 -28.16 -33.54
N GLN A 713 -24.00 -28.78 -34.47
CA GLN A 713 -24.69 -28.10 -35.56
C GLN A 713 -25.91 -27.32 -35.06
N TYR A 714 -26.15 -26.13 -35.59
CA TYR A 714 -27.35 -25.37 -35.28
C TYR A 714 -28.56 -25.99 -35.95
N MET A 715 -29.60 -26.25 -35.16
CA MET A 715 -30.85 -26.86 -35.59
C MET A 715 -32.02 -25.96 -35.22
N TYR A 716 -32.96 -25.83 -36.16
CA TYR A 716 -34.10 -24.92 -36.06
C TYR A 716 -35.40 -25.71 -35.94
N ASP A 717 -36.36 -25.15 -35.21
CA ASP A 717 -37.72 -25.65 -35.04
C ASP A 717 -37.79 -27.11 -34.61
N LEU A 718 -36.84 -27.55 -33.79
CA LEU A 718 -36.85 -28.89 -33.23
C LEU A 718 -38.12 -29.12 -32.41
N SER A 719 -38.83 -30.20 -32.72
CA SER A 719 -39.97 -30.65 -31.93
C SER A 719 -39.48 -31.13 -30.56
N VAL A 720 -39.89 -30.45 -29.51
CA VAL A 720 -39.58 -30.81 -28.14
C VAL A 720 -40.44 -32.03 -27.76
N PRO A 721 -39.83 -33.19 -27.45
CA PRO A 721 -40.60 -34.36 -27.03
C PRO A 721 -41.25 -34.13 -25.66
N ASN A 722 -42.14 -35.02 -25.24
CA ASN A 722 -42.70 -34.92 -23.89
C ASN A 722 -41.58 -35.23 -22.86
N LEU A 723 -41.10 -34.17 -22.21
CA LEU A 723 -40.04 -34.21 -21.22
C LEU A 723 -40.58 -34.35 -19.79
N THR A 724 -41.90 -34.44 -19.59
CA THR A 724 -42.52 -34.27 -18.26
C THR A 724 -43.13 -35.55 -17.67
N THR A 725 -43.07 -35.63 -16.33
CA THR A 725 -44.12 -36.14 -15.43
C THR A 725 -44.97 -35.01 -14.81
N PHE A 726 -44.54 -33.75 -14.87
CA PHE A 726 -45.36 -32.57 -14.52
C PHE A 726 -45.37 -31.54 -15.64
N THR A 727 -46.51 -31.42 -16.34
CA THR A 727 -46.79 -30.24 -17.17
C THR A 727 -47.51 -29.20 -16.33
N ALA A 728 -47.03 -27.96 -16.37
CA ALA A 728 -47.86 -26.78 -16.10
C ALA A 728 -48.86 -26.58 -17.25
N ASN A 729 -49.70 -27.58 -17.52
CA ASN A 729 -50.82 -27.51 -18.46
C ASN A 729 -52.12 -27.88 -17.73
N SER A 730 -52.55 -27.05 -16.78
CA SER A 730 -53.93 -27.13 -16.26
C SER A 730 -54.39 -25.84 -15.54
N ALA A 731 -54.14 -24.66 -16.14
CA ALA A 731 -54.82 -23.45 -15.69
C ALA A 731 -55.28 -22.53 -16.84
N PHE A 732 -54.57 -22.45 -17.96
CA PHE A 732 -54.92 -21.51 -19.04
C PHE A 732 -55.91 -22.04 -20.09
N ALA A 733 -56.06 -23.36 -20.24
CA ALA A 733 -57.06 -23.93 -21.17
C ALA A 733 -58.50 -23.81 -20.63
N SER A 734 -58.70 -23.78 -19.31
CA SER A 734 -60.04 -23.74 -18.70
C SER A 734 -60.67 -22.33 -18.65
N LEU A 735 -59.90 -21.28 -18.92
CA LEU A 735 -60.39 -19.89 -19.00
C LEU A 735 -60.77 -19.48 -20.43
N LYS A 736 -60.11 -20.03 -21.46
CA LYS A 736 -60.49 -19.79 -22.87
C LYS A 736 -61.79 -20.51 -23.27
N GLU A 737 -62.07 -21.69 -22.72
CA GLU A 737 -63.35 -22.38 -22.97
C GLU A 737 -64.52 -21.82 -22.16
N LYS A 738 -64.29 -21.24 -20.98
CA LYS A 738 -65.35 -20.59 -20.18
C LYS A 738 -65.65 -19.16 -20.61
N GLY A 739 -64.66 -18.40 -21.09
CA GLY A 739 -64.87 -17.07 -21.69
C GLY A 739 -65.60 -17.11 -23.04
N GLY A 740 -65.34 -18.15 -23.84
CA GLY A 740 -66.03 -18.37 -25.13
C GLY A 740 -67.49 -18.82 -25.01
N LYS A 741 -67.88 -19.47 -23.90
CA LYS A 741 -69.28 -19.81 -23.60
C LYS A 741 -70.07 -18.61 -23.06
N PHE A 742 -69.47 -17.78 -22.21
CA PHE A 742 -70.12 -16.56 -21.68
C PHE A 742 -70.40 -15.53 -22.79
N LEU A 743 -69.47 -15.33 -23.73
CA LEU A 743 -69.67 -14.42 -24.88
C LEU A 743 -70.66 -14.95 -25.94
N ARG A 744 -71.01 -16.25 -25.93
CA ARG A 744 -72.06 -16.82 -26.78
C ARG A 744 -73.45 -16.82 -26.11
N GLU A 745 -73.53 -16.83 -24.79
CA GLU A 745 -74.80 -16.69 -24.06
C GLU A 745 -75.24 -15.22 -23.90
N VAL A 746 -74.32 -14.26 -23.79
CA VAL A 746 -74.68 -12.83 -23.71
C VAL A 746 -75.15 -12.26 -25.07
N ARG A 747 -74.80 -12.90 -26.19
CA ARG A 747 -75.29 -12.53 -27.54
C ARG A 747 -76.68 -13.10 -27.90
N LYS A 748 -77.33 -13.83 -26.99
CA LYS A 748 -78.69 -14.39 -27.18
C LYS A 748 -79.77 -13.71 -26.34
N THR A 749 -79.45 -12.63 -25.63
CA THR A 749 -80.41 -11.89 -24.78
C THR A 749 -80.56 -10.41 -25.14
N TRP A 750 -80.12 -10.01 -26.34
CA TRP A 750 -80.35 -8.68 -26.93
C TRP A 750 -80.52 -8.92 -28.46
N ASP A 751 -81.64 -9.43 -28.95
CA ASP A 751 -82.84 -8.65 -29.32
C ASP A 751 -83.13 -7.36 -28.53
#